data_AF-A0A2J7ZJF0-F1
#
_entry.id   AF-A0A2J7ZJF0-F1
#
_cell.length_a   1.000
_cell.length_b   1.000
_cell.length_c   1.000
_cell.angle_alpha   90.00
_cell.angle_beta   90.00
_cell.angle_gamma   90.00
#
_symmetry.space_group_name_H-M   'P 1'
#
loop_
_entity.id
_entity.type
_entity.pdbx_description
1 polymer ?
#
loop_
_entity_poly.entity_id
_entity_poly.type
_entity_poly.pdbx_seq_one_letter_code
_entity_poly.pdbx_strand_id
1 'polypeptide(L)'
;MLYKSALAKGEDVYITEKHRTIGPMLVDLDFRFDPVESHEKPVRTYTTATIDAFANLLGSCVSHYVDKETFDIFVLEKPSGPTSIKSLVKDGLHFQIPDIVTRPGVQYVVRADVLKGMPAVLDHLNLVNRYEDVLDESIIERNNWLMYMSKKPGSCPYLVTRVLRYRASDKVLQDVTADTQLDAQSLTDRFSIQNKFEETPIREERLNDVIDHEQQMQEKRKRRELVQTVLTNQPVTSNNICENLEVVCKLVDILDASRGESYNDWVRVGWCLRNIDHRLLDKWIEFSRRSPKYVEGECARMWMHMRMGGLGMGTLHIQHHVSGTHYDIARVVHHMYRYEYVCSSLRNRTWYEFRNHRWHYSDSACSLRKRLSTYVFNEYAQCALYHQHKAVNGDSEQEAQKRNVEMCNKLNAIALKLKTTNFKDNIIKERFHIWMVSGCNGKSLSVELFDKALGDYTCKFPVTLLTQKRAASNAATSEIARAKGRRFACLQEPSEDERLNIGLLKELTGGDKVQACALYKEPVEFKPQWHIALLCNHLPHVPSDDGGTWRRIRVVEFTSKFVEFPKNANEFPIDLELSEKLDEWKEPFMSLLIEYYKTRYAKKKIKEPDAVLACTREYQKNNDHFADFVDTCIQKTSPSGVLRMSDAFSEFRSWVKDDNIPIRVPKKKDVQKYLDHALGKPSMENGDVCYRGFSVRDRGGGFSNKGGADYDD
;
A
#
# COMPACT_ATOMS: atom_id res chain seq x y z
N MET A 1 29.75 -43.20 -8.05
CA MET A 1 30.49 -44.07 -9.01
C MET A 1 30.47 -43.52 -10.43
N LEU A 2 29.31 -43.23 -11.04
CA LEU A 2 29.24 -42.73 -12.43
C LEU A 2 30.02 -41.43 -12.68
N TYR A 3 29.91 -40.45 -11.78
CA TYR A 3 30.63 -39.17 -11.91
C TYR A 3 32.15 -39.34 -11.95
N LYS A 4 32.71 -40.11 -11.02
CA LYS A 4 34.15 -40.41 -10.99
C LYS A 4 34.61 -41.19 -12.23
N SER A 5 33.77 -42.08 -12.76
CA SER A 5 34.08 -42.81 -13.99
C SER A 5 34.14 -41.86 -15.20
N ALA A 6 33.23 -40.90 -15.31
CA ALA A 6 33.27 -39.87 -16.35
C ALA A 6 34.53 -38.99 -16.22
N LEU A 7 34.87 -38.56 -15.00
CA LEU A 7 36.11 -37.81 -14.75
C LEU A 7 37.37 -38.60 -15.14
N ALA A 8 37.44 -39.89 -14.80
CA ALA A 8 38.57 -40.75 -15.15
C ALA A 8 38.74 -40.94 -16.67
N LYS A 9 37.65 -40.80 -17.43
CA LYS A 9 37.65 -40.83 -18.90
C LYS A 9 37.92 -39.47 -19.55
N GLY A 10 38.06 -38.40 -18.76
CA GLY A 10 38.23 -37.04 -19.26
C GLY A 10 36.97 -36.46 -19.91
N GLU A 11 35.79 -36.98 -19.58
CA GLU A 11 34.52 -36.49 -20.11
C GLU A 11 34.11 -35.18 -19.43
N ASP A 12 33.46 -34.31 -20.20
CA ASP A 12 32.89 -33.07 -19.68
C ASP A 12 31.70 -33.35 -18.77
N VAL A 13 31.75 -32.82 -17.55
CA VAL A 13 30.68 -32.97 -16.55
C VAL A 13 30.09 -31.62 -16.14
N TYR A 14 28.77 -31.62 -15.93
CA TYR A 14 27.96 -30.41 -15.68
C TYR A 14 27.09 -30.57 -14.43
N ILE A 15 27.56 -31.33 -13.44
CA ILE A 15 26.75 -31.73 -12.28
C ILE A 15 26.80 -30.66 -11.19
N THR A 16 25.63 -30.39 -10.61
CA THR A 16 25.47 -29.54 -9.44
C THR A 16 24.84 -30.31 -8.28
N GLU A 17 25.24 -30.04 -7.05
CA GLU A 17 24.66 -30.57 -5.82
C GLU A 17 23.70 -29.58 -5.17
N LYS A 18 22.58 -30.10 -4.66
CA LYS A 18 21.65 -29.33 -3.86
C LYS A 18 22.11 -29.29 -2.39
N HIS A 19 21.95 -28.14 -1.75
CA HIS A 19 22.24 -27.98 -0.32
C HIS A 19 21.39 -28.90 0.56
N ARG A 20 22.01 -29.40 1.64
CA ARG A 20 21.36 -30.14 2.73
C ARG A 20 21.02 -29.18 3.88
N THR A 21 20.43 -29.69 4.96
CA THR A 21 20.14 -28.91 6.18
C THR A 21 21.39 -28.36 6.86
N ILE A 22 22.50 -29.08 6.70
CA ILE A 22 23.86 -28.67 7.06
C ILE A 22 24.74 -28.88 5.84
N GLY A 23 25.76 -28.05 5.66
CA GLY A 23 26.64 -28.14 4.51
C GLY A 23 28.01 -27.56 4.81
N PRO A 24 29.01 -27.82 3.94
CA PRO A 24 30.31 -27.21 4.11
C PRO A 24 30.22 -25.69 3.93
N MET A 25 31.18 -24.95 4.47
CA MET A 25 31.29 -23.51 4.19
C MET A 25 31.77 -23.32 2.74
N LEU A 26 30.94 -22.64 1.95
CA LEU A 26 31.19 -22.34 0.55
C LEU A 26 31.18 -20.83 0.37
N VAL A 27 32.05 -20.32 -0.49
CA VAL A 27 32.19 -18.90 -0.78
C VAL A 27 32.43 -18.75 -2.28
N ASP A 28 31.62 -17.91 -2.93
CA ASP A 28 31.77 -17.53 -4.33
C ASP A 28 31.94 -16.01 -4.44
N LEU A 29 33.06 -15.57 -4.99
CA LEU A 29 33.36 -14.17 -5.28
C LEU A 29 33.22 -13.91 -6.79
N ASP A 30 32.20 -13.13 -7.21
CA ASP A 30 31.98 -12.67 -8.59
C ASP A 30 32.50 -11.24 -8.75
N PHE A 31 33.74 -11.08 -9.20
CA PHE A 31 34.36 -9.77 -9.42
C PHE A 31 33.91 -9.18 -10.76
N ARG A 32 33.54 -7.90 -10.76
CA ARG A 32 33.23 -7.14 -11.97
C ARG A 32 34.10 -5.91 -12.04
N PHE A 33 34.65 -5.67 -13.23
CA PHE A 33 35.51 -4.53 -13.53
C PHE A 33 34.96 -3.78 -14.74
N ASP A 34 35.40 -2.52 -14.86
CA ASP A 34 35.18 -1.73 -16.06
C ASP A 34 35.75 -2.43 -17.31
N PRO A 35 35.16 -2.19 -18.49
CA PRO A 35 35.66 -2.75 -19.73
C PRO A 35 37.07 -2.22 -20.05
N VAL A 36 37.94 -3.11 -20.54
CA VAL A 36 39.27 -2.72 -21.03
C VAL A 36 39.11 -2.16 -22.44
N GLU A 37 39.63 -0.95 -22.71
CA GLU A 37 39.54 -0.29 -24.02
C GLU A 37 40.38 -0.97 -25.12
N SER A 38 41.28 -1.90 -24.76
CA SER A 38 42.15 -2.61 -25.71
C SER A 38 41.51 -3.89 -26.26
N HIS A 39 41.94 -4.31 -27.45
CA HIS A 39 41.59 -5.61 -28.04
C HIS A 39 42.27 -6.81 -27.35
N GLU A 40 43.02 -6.59 -26.27
CA GLU A 40 43.74 -7.64 -25.56
C GLU A 40 42.84 -8.34 -24.54
N LYS A 41 43.16 -9.60 -24.24
CA LYS A 41 42.39 -10.40 -23.28
C LYS A 41 42.60 -9.81 -21.87
N PRO A 42 41.53 -9.59 -21.09
CA PRO A 42 41.65 -9.03 -19.75
C PRO A 42 42.50 -9.92 -18.84
N VAL A 43 43.34 -9.28 -18.02
CA VAL A 43 44.28 -9.94 -17.11
C VAL A 43 43.70 -9.97 -15.70
N ARG A 44 43.95 -11.06 -14.98
CA ARG A 44 43.54 -11.23 -13.59
C ARG A 44 44.19 -10.15 -12.70
N THR A 45 43.37 -9.48 -11.91
CA THR A 45 43.79 -8.32 -11.10
C THR A 45 44.04 -8.67 -9.63
N TYR A 46 43.35 -9.67 -9.09
CA TYR A 46 43.62 -10.14 -7.72
C TYR A 46 44.91 -10.95 -7.67
N THR A 47 45.64 -10.85 -6.55
CA THR A 47 46.96 -11.48 -6.37
C THR A 47 46.93 -12.55 -5.28
N THR A 48 48.02 -13.30 -5.14
CA THR A 48 48.23 -14.23 -4.01
C THR A 48 48.05 -13.52 -2.66
N ALA A 49 48.53 -12.28 -2.52
CA ALA A 49 48.33 -11.49 -1.31
C ALA A 49 46.86 -11.15 -1.05
N THR A 50 46.08 -10.89 -2.10
CA THR A 50 44.61 -10.69 -2.00
C THR A 50 43.92 -11.97 -1.53
N ILE A 51 44.33 -13.13 -2.09
CA ILE A 51 43.82 -14.45 -1.69
C ILE A 51 44.13 -14.71 -0.20
N ASP A 52 45.38 -14.49 0.23
CA ASP A 52 45.80 -14.71 1.61
C ASP A 52 45.07 -13.79 2.58
N ALA A 53 44.94 -12.50 2.25
CA ALA A 53 44.19 -11.54 3.06
C ALA A 53 42.71 -11.94 3.20
N PHE A 54 42.08 -12.37 2.12
CA PHE A 54 40.69 -12.82 2.16
C PHE A 54 40.54 -14.14 2.94
N ALA A 55 41.43 -15.12 2.70
CA ALA A 55 41.42 -16.40 3.41
C ALA A 55 41.64 -16.21 4.92
N ASN A 56 42.51 -15.27 5.30
CA ASN A 56 42.73 -14.94 6.71
C ASN A 56 41.49 -14.27 7.35
N LEU A 57 40.87 -13.33 6.64
CA LEU A 57 39.59 -12.72 7.07
C LEU A 57 38.50 -13.79 7.23
N LEU A 58 38.33 -14.65 6.23
CA LEU A 58 37.36 -15.74 6.25
C LEU A 58 37.64 -16.70 7.40
N GLY A 59 38.89 -17.14 7.58
CA GLY A 59 39.29 -18.02 8.68
C GLY A 59 39.02 -17.40 10.06
N SER A 60 39.35 -16.12 10.23
CA SER A 60 39.05 -15.37 11.45
C SER A 60 37.55 -15.31 11.72
N CYS A 61 36.73 -14.94 10.73
CA CYS A 61 35.28 -14.90 10.87
C CYS A 61 34.69 -16.29 11.14
N VAL A 62 35.18 -17.35 10.49
CA VAL A 62 34.70 -18.72 10.72
C VAL A 62 35.03 -19.19 12.14
N SER A 63 36.29 -19.09 12.56
CA SER A 63 36.76 -19.52 13.89
C SER A 63 36.11 -18.79 15.06
N HIS A 64 35.54 -17.62 14.80
CA HIS A 64 34.78 -16.83 15.75
C HIS A 64 33.42 -17.46 16.11
N TYR A 65 32.82 -18.24 15.21
CA TYR A 65 31.51 -18.88 15.41
C TYR A 65 31.58 -20.39 15.68
N VAL A 66 32.59 -21.08 15.14
CA VAL A 66 32.71 -22.54 15.26
C VAL A 66 33.84 -22.95 16.19
N ASP A 67 33.64 -24.03 16.93
CA ASP A 67 34.65 -24.65 17.79
C ASP A 67 35.44 -25.69 16.99
N LYS A 68 36.42 -25.19 16.23
CA LYS A 68 37.36 -26.00 15.44
C LYS A 68 38.72 -25.33 15.41
N GLU A 69 39.70 -25.99 16.01
CA GLU A 69 41.05 -25.41 16.18
C GLU A 69 41.81 -25.25 14.87
N THR A 70 41.70 -26.20 13.94
CA THR A 70 42.35 -26.14 12.64
C THR A 70 41.43 -26.61 11.53
N PHE A 71 41.51 -25.94 10.37
CA PHE A 71 40.78 -26.32 9.16
C PHE A 71 41.48 -25.81 7.90
N ASP A 72 41.26 -26.51 6.79
CA ASP A 72 41.86 -26.19 5.49
C ASP A 72 40.86 -25.42 4.61
N ILE A 73 41.30 -24.27 4.10
CA ILE A 73 40.57 -23.43 3.14
C ILE A 73 41.13 -23.73 1.75
N PHE A 74 40.31 -24.30 0.88
CA PHE A 74 40.65 -24.60 -0.51
C PHE A 74 40.29 -23.40 -1.37
N VAL A 75 41.26 -22.92 -2.15
CA VAL A 75 41.10 -21.82 -3.10
C VAL A 75 40.95 -22.42 -4.48
N LEU A 76 39.87 -22.09 -5.19
CA LEU A 76 39.62 -22.58 -6.54
C LEU A 76 39.50 -21.42 -7.53
N GLU A 77 40.25 -21.53 -8.63
CA GLU A 77 40.32 -20.52 -9.68
C GLU A 77 40.00 -21.13 -11.03
N LYS A 78 39.49 -20.31 -11.96
CA LYS A 78 39.39 -20.72 -13.36
C LYS A 78 40.74 -20.53 -14.06
N PRO A 79 41.26 -21.55 -14.76
CA PRO A 79 42.45 -21.40 -15.59
C PRO A 79 42.28 -20.41 -16.75
N SER A 80 41.04 -20.21 -17.22
CA SER A 80 40.75 -19.32 -18.34
C SER A 80 41.00 -17.83 -18.04
N GLY A 81 41.10 -17.45 -16.77
CA GLY A 81 41.17 -16.05 -16.33
C GLY A 81 39.86 -15.29 -16.49
N PRO A 82 39.91 -13.94 -16.37
CA PRO A 82 38.78 -13.07 -16.60
C PRO A 82 38.19 -13.22 -18.00
N THR A 83 36.90 -12.98 -18.12
CA THR A 83 36.16 -13.05 -19.39
C THR A 83 35.40 -11.75 -19.62
N SER A 84 35.52 -11.18 -20.82
CA SER A 84 34.73 -10.03 -21.26
C SER A 84 33.32 -10.48 -21.62
N ILE A 85 32.31 -9.89 -20.98
CA ILE A 85 30.90 -10.17 -21.28
C ILE A 85 30.19 -8.84 -21.52
N LYS A 86 29.78 -8.60 -22.77
CA LYS A 86 29.16 -7.34 -23.22
C LYS A 86 30.07 -6.13 -22.99
N SER A 87 29.82 -5.37 -21.92
CA SER A 87 30.46 -4.09 -21.57
C SER A 87 31.13 -4.11 -20.20
N LEU A 88 31.47 -5.29 -19.68
CA LEU A 88 32.17 -5.46 -18.40
C LEU A 88 33.08 -6.68 -18.43
N VAL A 89 34.12 -6.66 -17.61
CA VAL A 89 35.00 -7.80 -17.39
C VAL A 89 34.58 -8.52 -16.12
N LYS A 90 34.47 -9.85 -16.19
CA LYS A 90 34.20 -10.71 -15.03
C LYS A 90 35.40 -11.59 -14.72
N ASP A 91 35.74 -11.71 -13.44
CA ASP A 91 36.57 -12.81 -12.93
C ASP A 91 35.90 -13.41 -11.69
N GLY A 92 36.31 -14.59 -11.28
CA GLY A 92 35.71 -15.20 -10.10
C GLY A 92 36.64 -16.16 -9.36
N LEU A 93 36.40 -16.26 -8.06
CA LEU A 93 37.23 -16.99 -7.12
C LEU A 93 36.33 -17.72 -6.12
N HIS A 94 36.53 -19.03 -5.96
CA HIS A 94 35.78 -19.81 -4.97
C HIS A 94 36.68 -20.15 -3.79
N PHE A 95 36.11 -20.14 -2.58
CA PHE A 95 36.70 -20.77 -1.41
C PHE A 95 35.78 -21.86 -0.88
N GLN A 96 36.37 -22.98 -0.47
CA GLN A 96 35.64 -24.09 0.11
C GLN A 96 36.34 -24.58 1.37
N ILE A 97 35.59 -24.75 2.45
CA ILE A 97 36.09 -25.30 3.73
C ILE A 97 35.30 -26.58 4.01
N PRO A 98 35.72 -27.73 3.46
CA PRO A 98 34.93 -28.96 3.50
C PRO A 98 34.72 -29.52 4.90
N ASP A 99 35.60 -29.15 5.83
CA ASP A 99 35.66 -29.70 7.18
C ASP A 99 34.95 -28.80 8.20
N ILE A 100 34.43 -27.64 7.77
CA ILE A 100 33.51 -26.79 8.54
C ILE A 100 32.12 -27.00 7.96
N VAL A 101 31.32 -27.81 8.64
CA VAL A 101 29.97 -28.18 8.23
C VAL A 101 28.99 -27.50 9.18
N THR A 102 28.14 -26.62 8.68
CA THR A 102 27.23 -25.83 9.52
C THR A 102 25.86 -25.68 8.88
N ARG A 103 24.85 -25.38 9.71
CA ARG A 103 23.54 -24.91 9.23
C ARG A 103 23.63 -23.52 8.58
N PRO A 104 22.71 -23.18 7.64
CA PRO A 104 22.71 -21.90 6.92
C PRO A 104 22.79 -20.66 7.82
N GLY A 105 22.17 -20.67 9.00
CA GLY A 105 22.20 -19.55 9.94
C GLY A 105 23.63 -19.12 10.31
N VAL A 106 24.53 -20.08 10.54
CA VAL A 106 25.95 -19.81 10.85
C VAL A 106 26.65 -19.21 9.63
N GLN A 107 26.39 -19.75 8.44
CA GLN A 107 26.99 -19.24 7.20
C GLN A 107 26.57 -17.79 6.90
N TYR A 108 25.32 -17.44 7.22
CA TYR A 108 24.81 -16.07 7.06
C TYR A 108 25.50 -15.06 7.99
N VAL A 109 25.68 -15.40 9.27
CA VAL A 109 26.36 -14.49 10.22
C VAL A 109 27.85 -14.37 9.91
N VAL A 110 28.52 -15.46 9.52
CA VAL A 110 29.90 -15.42 9.02
C VAL A 110 29.99 -14.52 7.79
N ARG A 111 29.10 -14.68 6.81
CA ARG A 111 29.05 -13.81 5.62
C ARG A 111 28.88 -12.33 5.99
N ALA A 112 27.99 -12.03 6.95
CA ALA A 112 27.76 -10.66 7.40
C ALA A 112 29.02 -10.02 8.02
N ASP A 113 29.83 -10.79 8.74
CA ASP A 113 31.09 -10.31 9.30
C ASP A 113 32.21 -10.21 8.27
N VAL A 114 32.29 -11.16 7.32
CA VAL A 114 33.23 -11.08 6.19
C VAL A 114 32.98 -9.81 5.38
N LEU A 115 31.71 -9.48 5.09
CA LEU A 115 31.34 -8.25 4.37
C LEU A 115 31.88 -6.98 5.05
N LYS A 116 31.93 -6.93 6.39
CA LYS A 116 32.48 -5.78 7.13
C LYS A 116 33.99 -5.63 6.93
N GLY A 117 34.70 -6.75 6.73
CA GLY A 117 36.15 -6.76 6.50
C GLY A 117 36.57 -6.66 5.03
N MET A 118 35.65 -6.87 4.08
CA MET A 118 35.94 -6.84 2.64
C MET A 118 36.59 -5.54 2.13
N PRO A 119 36.23 -4.33 2.59
CA PRO A 119 36.88 -3.10 2.13
C PRO A 119 38.40 -3.13 2.31
N ALA A 120 38.88 -3.58 3.47
CA ALA A 120 40.32 -3.69 3.76
C ALA A 120 41.06 -4.71 2.88
N VAL A 121 40.33 -5.62 2.23
CA VAL A 121 40.88 -6.71 1.42
C VAL A 121 40.73 -6.46 -0.08
N LEU A 122 39.71 -5.71 -0.51
CA LEU A 122 39.30 -5.63 -1.93
C LEU A 122 39.23 -4.21 -2.49
N ASP A 123 39.34 -3.15 -1.67
CA ASP A 123 39.26 -1.75 -2.14
C ASP A 123 40.28 -1.47 -3.26
N HIS A 124 41.48 -2.07 -3.19
CA HIS A 124 42.54 -1.87 -4.20
C HIS A 124 42.22 -2.48 -5.57
N LEU A 125 41.18 -3.32 -5.69
CA LEU A 125 40.78 -3.94 -6.95
C LEU A 125 39.89 -3.04 -7.81
N ASN A 126 39.37 -1.92 -7.29
CA ASN A 126 38.49 -0.98 -8.01
C ASN A 126 37.29 -1.69 -8.70
N LEU A 127 36.53 -2.46 -7.93
CA LEU A 127 35.38 -3.22 -8.42
C LEU A 127 34.19 -2.31 -8.75
N VAL A 128 33.44 -2.63 -9.82
CA VAL A 128 32.22 -1.88 -10.21
C VAL A 128 30.96 -2.40 -9.52
N ASN A 129 31.00 -3.63 -9.00
CA ASN A 129 29.91 -4.19 -8.19
C ASN A 129 30.20 -4.05 -6.69
N ARG A 130 29.13 -3.93 -5.92
CA ARG A 130 29.21 -3.76 -4.46
C ARG A 130 29.62 -5.07 -3.79
N TYR A 131 30.19 -4.99 -2.59
CA TYR A 131 30.70 -6.16 -1.87
C TYR A 131 29.63 -7.24 -1.61
N GLU A 132 28.38 -6.85 -1.41
CA GLU A 132 27.26 -7.80 -1.26
C GLU A 132 26.94 -8.56 -2.54
N ASP A 133 27.22 -7.95 -3.70
CA ASP A 133 27.07 -8.54 -5.04
C ASP A 133 28.35 -9.28 -5.48
N VAL A 134 29.50 -9.01 -4.84
CA VAL A 134 30.75 -9.78 -5.00
C VAL A 134 30.63 -11.10 -4.26
N LEU A 135 30.29 -11.08 -2.97
CA LEU A 135 30.14 -12.28 -2.15
C LEU A 135 28.71 -12.84 -2.27
N ASP A 136 28.51 -13.81 -3.17
CA ASP A 136 27.18 -14.31 -3.53
C ASP A 136 26.49 -14.99 -2.34
N GLU A 137 25.38 -14.42 -1.88
CA GLU A 137 24.57 -14.97 -0.79
C GLU A 137 23.81 -16.25 -1.21
N SER A 138 23.49 -16.37 -2.51
CA SER A 138 22.57 -17.40 -3.01
C SER A 138 23.14 -18.82 -2.92
N ILE A 139 24.46 -18.94 -2.84
CA ILE A 139 25.21 -20.20 -2.72
C ILE A 139 25.13 -20.83 -1.32
N ILE A 140 24.54 -20.16 -0.33
CA ILE A 140 24.36 -20.73 1.03
C ILE A 140 23.25 -21.80 1.04
N GLU A 141 22.13 -21.55 0.35
CA GLU A 141 20.99 -22.47 0.36
C GLU A 141 20.10 -22.45 -0.89
N ARG A 142 20.23 -21.45 -1.79
CA ARG A 142 19.26 -21.24 -2.89
C ARG A 142 19.72 -21.86 -4.19
N ASN A 143 20.95 -21.60 -4.60
CA ASN A 143 21.52 -22.11 -5.83
C ASN A 143 22.18 -23.46 -5.59
N ASN A 144 22.13 -24.37 -6.55
CA ASN A 144 22.93 -25.58 -6.46
C ASN A 144 24.42 -25.23 -6.65
N TRP A 145 25.29 -25.95 -5.95
CA TRP A 145 26.74 -25.78 -6.07
C TRP A 145 27.30 -26.72 -7.14
N LEU A 146 28.25 -26.26 -7.96
CA LEU A 146 28.91 -27.14 -8.95
C LEU A 146 29.80 -28.15 -8.23
N MET A 147 29.68 -29.44 -8.57
CA MET A 147 30.63 -30.44 -8.09
C MET A 147 32.04 -30.11 -8.59
N TYR A 148 33.06 -30.46 -7.81
CA TYR A 148 34.45 -30.28 -8.23
C TYR A 148 34.70 -30.91 -9.60
N MET A 149 35.42 -30.21 -10.48
CA MET A 149 35.62 -30.53 -11.92
C MET A 149 34.40 -30.35 -12.84
N SER A 150 33.20 -30.05 -12.32
CA SER A 150 32.06 -29.67 -13.17
C SER A 150 32.17 -28.24 -13.66
N LYS A 151 31.62 -27.99 -14.85
CA LYS A 151 31.66 -26.69 -15.52
C LYS A 151 30.30 -26.31 -16.10
N LYS A 152 30.14 -25.06 -16.52
CA LYS A 152 29.00 -24.65 -17.35
C LYS A 152 29.33 -24.92 -18.82
N PRO A 153 28.33 -25.12 -19.70
CA PRO A 153 28.59 -25.24 -21.13
C PRO A 153 29.42 -24.06 -21.65
N GLY A 154 30.52 -24.35 -22.34
CA GLY A 154 31.42 -23.32 -22.89
C GLY A 154 32.36 -22.64 -21.88
N SER A 155 32.45 -23.10 -20.63
CA SER A 155 33.40 -22.57 -19.63
C SER A 155 34.40 -23.61 -19.15
N CYS A 156 35.52 -23.16 -18.56
CA CYS A 156 36.42 -24.03 -17.79
C CYS A 156 35.85 -24.33 -16.38
N PRO A 157 36.18 -25.48 -15.79
CA PRO A 157 35.90 -25.74 -14.37
C PRO A 157 36.79 -24.90 -13.46
N TYR A 158 36.35 -24.72 -12.22
CA TYR A 158 37.21 -24.19 -11.15
C TYR A 158 38.11 -25.31 -10.63
N LEU A 159 39.41 -25.06 -10.56
CA LEU A 159 40.43 -26.01 -10.09
C LEU A 159 41.04 -25.51 -8.79
N VAL A 160 41.36 -26.42 -7.87
CA VAL A 160 42.11 -26.07 -6.66
C VAL A 160 43.49 -25.57 -7.07
N THR A 161 43.82 -24.33 -6.71
CA THR A 161 45.14 -23.74 -6.93
C THR A 161 45.95 -23.65 -5.65
N ARG A 162 45.29 -23.50 -4.49
CA ARG A 162 45.94 -23.40 -3.18
C ARG A 162 45.12 -24.05 -2.07
N VAL A 163 45.81 -24.51 -1.03
CA VAL A 163 45.24 -25.05 0.21
C VAL A 163 45.87 -24.31 1.39
N LEU A 164 45.05 -23.57 2.12
CA LEU A 164 45.50 -22.68 3.19
C LEU A 164 44.95 -23.18 4.52
N ARG A 165 45.82 -23.67 5.39
CA ARG A 165 45.46 -24.13 6.74
C ARG A 165 45.36 -22.95 7.69
N TYR A 166 44.19 -22.77 8.29
CA TYR A 166 43.96 -21.76 9.31
C TYR A 166 43.99 -22.39 10.71
N ARG A 167 44.68 -21.75 11.65
CA ARG A 167 44.67 -22.13 13.08
C ARG A 167 43.98 -21.03 13.90
N ALA A 168 43.01 -21.44 14.71
CA ALA A 168 42.13 -20.53 15.44
C ALA A 168 42.83 -19.85 16.63
N SER A 169 43.65 -20.59 17.38
CA SER A 169 44.29 -20.09 18.60
C SER A 169 45.22 -18.88 18.39
N ASP A 170 46.02 -18.90 17.33
CA ASP A 170 47.00 -17.86 17.00
C ASP A 170 46.61 -17.03 15.76
N LYS A 171 45.49 -17.36 15.11
CA LYS A 171 44.98 -16.72 13.88
C LYS A 171 45.99 -16.74 12.74
N VAL A 172 46.74 -17.83 12.63
CA VAL A 172 47.77 -18.01 11.61
C VAL A 172 47.21 -18.75 10.40
N LEU A 173 47.54 -18.25 9.21
CA LEU A 173 47.26 -18.90 7.94
C LEU A 173 48.57 -19.46 7.36
N GLN A 174 48.60 -20.75 7.05
CA GLN A 174 49.76 -21.45 6.47
C GLN A 174 49.40 -22.06 5.11
N ASP A 175 50.24 -21.84 4.10
CA ASP A 175 50.10 -22.52 2.82
C ASP A 175 50.61 -23.97 2.93
N VAL A 176 49.71 -24.93 2.75
CA VAL A 176 49.97 -26.39 2.81
C VAL A 176 49.70 -27.06 1.47
N THR A 177 49.69 -26.29 0.38
CA THR A 177 49.35 -26.78 -0.97
C THR A 177 50.27 -27.93 -1.39
N ALA A 178 51.58 -27.82 -1.12
CA ALA A 178 52.57 -28.84 -1.46
C ALA A 178 52.39 -30.15 -0.67
N ASP A 179 51.84 -30.07 0.55
CA ASP A 179 51.63 -31.21 1.44
C ASP A 179 50.26 -31.89 1.24
N THR A 180 49.40 -31.30 0.40
CA THR A 180 48.04 -31.77 0.20
C THR A 180 47.91 -32.57 -1.08
N GLN A 181 47.37 -33.79 -1.00
CA GLN A 181 47.06 -34.58 -2.18
C GLN A 181 45.87 -33.97 -2.94
N LEU A 182 46.13 -33.46 -4.15
CA LEU A 182 45.14 -32.78 -5.00
C LEU A 182 44.59 -33.68 -6.11
N ASP A 183 44.36 -34.97 -5.84
CA ASP A 183 43.76 -35.85 -6.83
C ASP A 183 42.26 -35.54 -7.01
N ALA A 184 41.82 -35.46 -8.26
CA ALA A 184 40.46 -35.01 -8.59
C ALA A 184 39.36 -35.92 -8.00
N GLN A 185 39.63 -37.23 -7.84
CA GLN A 185 38.65 -38.18 -7.35
C GLN A 185 38.44 -38.08 -5.83
N SER A 186 39.51 -37.87 -5.07
CA SER A 186 39.47 -37.63 -3.61
C SER A 186 38.85 -36.28 -3.29
N LEU A 187 39.25 -35.23 -4.01
CA LEU A 187 38.66 -33.89 -3.84
C LEU A 187 37.17 -33.88 -4.16
N THR A 188 36.73 -34.66 -5.16
CA THR A 188 35.30 -34.82 -5.46
C THR A 188 34.50 -35.33 -4.26
N ASP A 189 35.01 -36.33 -3.55
CA ASP A 189 34.33 -36.85 -2.34
C ASP A 189 34.40 -35.86 -1.19
N ARG A 190 35.59 -35.27 -0.96
CA ARG A 190 35.82 -34.34 0.14
C ARG A 190 34.94 -33.10 0.01
N PHE A 191 34.77 -32.59 -1.21
CA PHE A 191 34.01 -31.37 -1.50
C PHE A 191 32.50 -31.62 -1.66
N SER A 192 32.09 -32.87 -1.80
CA SER A 192 30.67 -33.20 -1.95
C SER A 192 29.87 -32.73 -0.74
N ILE A 193 28.84 -31.93 -1.02
CA ILE A 193 27.85 -31.49 -0.03
C ILE A 193 27.02 -32.69 0.45
N GLN A 194 26.84 -33.69 -0.42
CA GLN A 194 25.99 -34.84 -0.11
C GLN A 194 26.56 -35.74 0.98
N ASN A 195 27.87 -35.72 1.20
CA ASN A 195 28.54 -36.59 2.17
C ASN A 195 28.85 -35.91 3.52
N LYS A 196 28.15 -34.80 3.84
CA LYS A 196 28.30 -34.08 5.13
C LYS A 196 27.13 -34.42 6.06
N PHE A 197 27.44 -35.02 7.22
CA PHE A 197 26.43 -35.56 8.14
C PHE A 197 26.56 -35.04 9.57
N GLU A 198 27.72 -34.54 9.96
CA GLU A 198 28.00 -34.05 11.31
C GLU A 198 28.21 -32.54 11.26
N GLU A 199 27.48 -31.81 12.10
CA GLU A 199 27.63 -30.37 12.25
C GLU A 199 28.86 -30.07 13.11
N THR A 200 29.67 -29.10 12.69
CA THR A 200 30.78 -28.59 13.47
C THR A 200 30.21 -27.84 14.69
N PRO A 201 30.70 -28.13 15.91
CA PRO A 201 30.17 -27.48 17.11
C PRO A 201 30.24 -25.95 17.00
N ILE A 202 29.18 -25.29 17.45
CA ILE A 202 29.07 -23.82 17.48
C ILE A 202 29.52 -23.37 18.87
N ARG A 203 30.31 -22.30 18.94
CA ARG A 203 30.72 -21.69 20.22
C ARG A 203 29.48 -21.18 20.96
N GLU A 204 29.32 -21.56 22.23
CA GLU A 204 28.12 -21.25 23.01
C GLU A 204 27.85 -19.75 23.09
N GLU A 205 28.89 -18.93 23.24
CA GLU A 205 28.80 -17.47 23.31
C GLU A 205 28.26 -16.81 22.03
N ARG A 206 28.22 -17.54 20.90
CA ARG A 206 27.72 -17.06 19.59
C ARG A 206 26.39 -17.66 19.19
N LEU A 207 25.84 -18.57 19.99
CA LEU A 207 24.62 -19.28 19.63
C LEU A 207 23.43 -18.33 19.43
N ASN A 208 23.32 -17.28 20.24
CA ASN A 208 22.25 -16.28 20.15
C ASN A 208 22.30 -15.48 18.84
N ASP A 209 23.50 -15.07 18.39
CA ASP A 209 23.69 -14.33 17.14
C ASP A 209 23.12 -15.12 15.94
N VAL A 210 23.31 -16.45 15.96
CA VAL A 210 22.80 -17.39 14.96
C VAL A 210 21.28 -17.53 15.07
N ILE A 211 20.74 -17.73 16.28
CA ILE A 211 19.30 -17.90 16.53
C ILE A 211 18.52 -16.67 16.09
N ASP A 212 18.98 -15.47 16.46
CA ASP A 212 18.30 -14.21 16.11
C ASP A 212 18.25 -14.02 14.59
N HIS A 213 19.33 -14.35 13.88
CA HIS A 213 19.37 -14.29 12.43
C HIS A 213 18.39 -15.31 11.79
N GLU A 214 18.38 -16.55 12.28
CA GLU A 214 17.48 -17.60 11.79
C GLU A 214 16.00 -17.25 12.00
N GLN A 215 15.64 -16.66 13.14
CA GLN A 215 14.27 -16.18 13.40
C GLN A 215 13.85 -15.10 12.40
N GLN A 216 14.71 -14.10 12.16
CA GLN A 216 14.44 -13.05 11.17
C GLN A 216 14.28 -13.61 9.75
N MET A 217 15.07 -14.62 9.38
CA MET A 217 14.96 -15.27 8.06
C MET A 217 13.71 -16.16 7.95
N GLN A 218 13.34 -16.89 9.01
CA GLN A 218 12.09 -17.64 9.06
C GLN A 218 10.87 -16.74 8.92
N GLU A 219 10.85 -15.57 9.56
CA GLU A 219 9.77 -14.60 9.39
C GLU A 219 9.71 -14.05 7.96
N LYS A 220 10.85 -13.70 7.37
CA LYS A 220 10.93 -13.31 5.94
C LYS A 220 10.45 -14.44 5.02
N ARG A 221 10.77 -15.69 5.31
CA ARG A 221 10.37 -16.87 4.52
C ARG A 221 8.88 -17.19 4.68
N LYS A 222 8.34 -17.21 5.89
CA LYS A 222 6.89 -17.33 6.15
C LYS A 222 6.10 -16.23 5.42
N ARG A 223 6.63 -15.01 5.41
CA ARG A 223 6.04 -13.88 4.66
C ARG A 223 6.10 -14.11 3.14
N ARG A 224 7.18 -14.69 2.60
CA ARG A 224 7.32 -15.08 1.18
C ARG A 224 6.43 -16.27 0.79
N GLU A 225 6.32 -17.30 1.63
CA GLU A 225 5.49 -18.48 1.38
C GLU A 225 3.99 -18.16 1.50
N LEU A 226 3.60 -17.29 2.44
CA LEU A 226 2.26 -16.71 2.49
C LEU A 226 1.94 -15.92 1.21
N VAL A 227 2.91 -15.20 0.67
CA VAL A 227 2.79 -14.50 -0.62
C VAL A 227 2.67 -15.49 -1.78
N GLN A 228 3.48 -16.54 -1.84
CA GLN A 228 3.46 -17.54 -2.90
C GLN A 228 2.18 -18.38 -2.91
N THR A 229 1.65 -18.75 -1.74
CA THR A 229 0.38 -19.49 -1.58
C THR A 229 -0.83 -18.65 -2.01
N VAL A 230 -0.74 -17.32 -1.84
CA VAL A 230 -1.75 -16.36 -2.35
C VAL A 230 -1.64 -16.16 -3.86
N LEU A 231 -0.47 -16.41 -4.46
CA LEU A 231 -0.20 -16.31 -5.91
C LEU A 231 -0.58 -17.57 -6.70
N THR A 232 -0.41 -18.77 -6.14
CA THR A 232 -0.66 -20.05 -6.84
C THR A 232 -2.14 -20.45 -6.92
N ASN A 233 -3.01 -19.91 -6.06
CA ASN A 233 -4.46 -20.21 -6.07
C ASN A 233 -5.29 -19.29 -6.98
N GLN A 234 -4.74 -18.84 -8.11
CA GLN A 234 -5.49 -18.08 -9.12
C GLN A 234 -5.99 -19.00 -10.25
N PRO A 235 -7.30 -19.03 -10.56
CA PRO A 235 -7.74 -19.52 -11.86
C PRO A 235 -7.32 -18.51 -12.94
N VAL A 236 -6.71 -19.03 -14.00
CA VAL A 236 -6.37 -18.26 -15.21
C VAL A 236 -7.67 -17.81 -15.87
N THR A 237 -8.07 -16.56 -15.71
CA THR A 237 -9.08 -15.95 -16.58
C THR A 237 -8.38 -15.33 -17.78
N SER A 238 -8.29 -16.13 -18.85
CA SER A 238 -8.09 -15.64 -20.21
C SER A 238 -9.18 -14.63 -20.55
N ASN A 239 -8.78 -13.38 -20.83
CA ASN A 239 -9.39 -12.43 -21.77
C ASN A 239 -9.12 -10.99 -21.30
N ASN A 240 -7.94 -10.46 -21.65
CA ASN A 240 -7.70 -9.02 -21.68
C ASN A 240 -7.21 -8.66 -23.07
N ILE A 241 -8.15 -8.55 -24.02
CA ILE A 241 -7.96 -7.68 -25.17
C ILE A 241 -8.57 -6.35 -24.75
N CYS A 242 -7.74 -5.34 -24.48
CA CYS A 242 -8.20 -3.99 -24.12
C CYS A 242 -7.64 -2.98 -25.11
N GLU A 243 -8.52 -2.47 -25.96
CA GLU A 243 -8.28 -1.32 -26.82
C GLU A 243 -7.91 -0.07 -25.99
N ASN A 244 -6.65 0.35 -26.08
CA ASN A 244 -6.27 1.59 -26.75
C ASN A 244 -4.73 1.62 -26.89
N LEU A 245 -4.21 0.87 -27.87
CA LEU A 245 -2.77 0.80 -28.20
C LEU A 245 -2.16 2.20 -28.32
N GLU A 246 -2.93 3.16 -28.82
CA GLU A 246 -2.53 4.55 -29.00
C GLU A 246 -2.11 5.26 -27.70
N VAL A 247 -2.81 5.00 -26.59
CA VAL A 247 -2.45 5.56 -25.27
C VAL A 247 -1.21 4.90 -24.71
N VAL A 248 -1.06 3.59 -24.92
CA VAL A 248 0.13 2.84 -24.50
C VAL A 248 1.35 3.33 -25.27
N CYS A 249 1.22 3.56 -26.58
CA CYS A 249 2.25 4.16 -27.40
C CYS A 249 2.68 5.54 -26.87
N LYS A 250 1.73 6.43 -26.59
CA LYS A 250 2.01 7.77 -26.01
C LYS A 250 2.68 7.69 -24.64
N LEU A 251 2.32 6.72 -23.80
CA LEU A 251 2.95 6.50 -22.51
C LEU A 251 4.38 5.98 -22.65
N VAL A 252 4.63 5.07 -23.58
CA VAL A 252 5.99 4.60 -23.89
C VAL A 252 6.85 5.75 -24.42
N ASP A 253 6.26 6.67 -25.19
CA ASP A 253 6.98 7.81 -25.75
C ASP A 253 7.49 8.80 -24.70
N ILE A 254 6.79 8.93 -23.58
CA ILE A 254 7.21 9.78 -22.46
C ILE A 254 8.03 9.03 -21.39
N LEU A 255 8.32 7.73 -21.59
CA LEU A 255 9.20 7.00 -20.68
C LEU A 255 10.63 7.52 -20.81
N ASP A 256 11.26 7.74 -19.66
CA ASP A 256 12.65 8.15 -19.56
C ASP A 256 13.59 7.17 -20.29
N ALA A 257 14.51 7.71 -21.09
CA ALA A 257 15.43 6.91 -21.92
C ALA A 257 16.40 6.05 -21.08
N SER A 258 16.73 6.47 -19.85
CA SER A 258 17.60 5.70 -18.93
C SER A 258 17.03 4.32 -18.60
N ARG A 259 15.71 4.13 -18.74
CA ARG A 259 15.04 2.84 -18.55
C ARG A 259 15.43 1.80 -19.61
N GLY A 260 16.00 2.22 -20.73
CA GLY A 260 16.59 1.32 -21.74
C GLY A 260 18.04 0.90 -21.41
N GLU A 261 18.70 1.54 -20.46
CA GLU A 261 20.13 1.35 -20.18
C GLU A 261 20.42 0.27 -19.12
N SER A 262 19.44 0.03 -18.24
CA SER A 262 19.42 -1.02 -17.22
C SER A 262 18.70 -2.25 -17.75
N TYR A 263 19.36 -3.41 -17.78
CA TYR A 263 18.76 -4.66 -18.28
C TYR A 263 17.45 -5.00 -17.55
N ASN A 264 17.39 -4.79 -16.24
CA ASN A 264 16.21 -5.09 -15.44
C ASN A 264 15.03 -4.16 -15.76
N ASP A 265 15.28 -2.88 -16.00
CA ASP A 265 14.23 -1.91 -16.33
C ASP A 265 13.76 -2.08 -17.78
N TRP A 266 14.70 -2.30 -18.70
CA TRP A 266 14.42 -2.56 -20.11
C TRP A 266 13.56 -3.80 -20.32
N VAL A 267 13.93 -4.92 -19.67
CA VAL A 267 13.17 -6.17 -19.72
C VAL A 267 11.80 -6.03 -19.04
N ARG A 268 11.67 -5.19 -18.00
CA ARG A 268 10.37 -4.90 -17.37
C ARG A 268 9.44 -4.09 -18.28
N VAL A 269 9.95 -3.10 -19.01
CA VAL A 269 9.14 -2.39 -20.03
C VAL A 269 8.64 -3.38 -21.07
N GLY A 270 9.50 -4.29 -21.54
CA GLY A 270 9.11 -5.36 -22.45
C GLY A 270 8.04 -6.29 -21.87
N TRP A 271 8.19 -6.74 -20.64
CA TRP A 271 7.20 -7.60 -19.97
C TRP A 271 5.85 -6.91 -19.78
N CYS A 272 5.86 -5.62 -19.42
CA CYS A 272 4.66 -4.81 -19.32
C CYS A 272 3.95 -4.73 -20.67
N LEU A 273 4.66 -4.37 -21.74
CA LEU A 273 4.06 -4.21 -23.07
C LEU A 273 3.57 -5.56 -23.62
N ARG A 274 4.30 -6.65 -23.40
CA ARG A 274 3.91 -8.01 -23.79
C ARG A 274 2.64 -8.49 -23.07
N ASN A 275 2.52 -8.16 -21.77
CA ASN A 275 1.33 -8.48 -20.98
C ASN A 275 0.13 -7.58 -21.34
N ILE A 276 0.37 -6.38 -21.88
CA ILE A 276 -0.67 -5.47 -22.35
C ILE A 276 -1.22 -5.94 -23.71
N ASP A 277 -0.36 -6.13 -24.71
CA ASP A 277 -0.73 -6.66 -26.03
C ASP A 277 0.50 -7.16 -26.79
N HIS A 278 0.40 -8.35 -27.38
CA HIS A 278 1.46 -8.93 -28.22
C HIS A 278 1.90 -8.05 -29.40
N ARG A 279 1.04 -7.15 -29.90
CA ARG A 279 1.30 -6.22 -31.02
C ARG A 279 2.23 -5.07 -30.65
N LEU A 280 2.55 -4.85 -29.37
CA LEU A 280 3.39 -3.74 -28.91
C LEU A 280 4.90 -4.01 -29.03
N LEU A 281 5.30 -5.08 -29.70
CA LEU A 281 6.71 -5.40 -29.92
C LEU A 281 7.43 -4.26 -30.64
N ASP A 282 6.84 -3.72 -31.69
CA ASP A 282 7.44 -2.65 -32.49
C ASP A 282 7.65 -1.38 -31.66
N LYS A 283 6.73 -1.12 -30.72
CA LYS A 283 6.85 0.03 -29.82
C LYS A 283 7.93 -0.18 -28.76
N TRP A 284 8.08 -1.41 -28.26
CA TRP A 284 9.20 -1.74 -27.38
C TRP A 284 10.54 -1.64 -28.11
N ILE A 285 10.61 -2.06 -29.38
CA ILE A 285 11.79 -1.88 -30.24
C ILE A 285 12.12 -0.39 -30.40
N GLU A 286 11.11 0.44 -30.70
CA GLU A 286 11.28 1.90 -30.84
C GLU A 286 11.80 2.56 -29.56
N PHE A 287 11.25 2.19 -28.40
CA PHE A 287 11.75 2.63 -27.10
C PHE A 287 13.18 2.16 -26.85
N SER A 288 13.49 0.90 -27.18
CA SER A 288 14.79 0.30 -26.93
C SER A 288 15.89 0.94 -27.77
N ARG A 289 15.57 1.36 -29.01
CA ARG A 289 16.49 2.10 -29.90
C ARG A 289 16.96 3.44 -29.34
N ARG A 290 16.30 3.99 -28.33
CA ARG A 290 16.72 5.24 -27.65
C ARG A 290 17.94 5.02 -26.77
N SER A 291 18.28 3.77 -26.42
CA SER A 291 19.45 3.45 -25.63
C SER A 291 20.67 3.14 -26.52
N PRO A 292 21.87 3.62 -26.15
CA PRO A 292 23.11 3.25 -26.84
C PRO A 292 23.48 1.76 -26.71
N LYS A 293 22.81 1.00 -25.82
CA LYS A 293 23.00 -0.45 -25.63
C LYS A 293 22.05 -1.32 -26.47
N TYR A 294 21.26 -0.71 -27.36
CA TYR A 294 20.32 -1.44 -28.21
C TYR A 294 21.03 -2.43 -29.14
N VAL A 295 20.49 -3.64 -29.24
CA VAL A 295 20.94 -4.67 -30.17
C VAL A 295 19.74 -5.12 -31.02
N GLU A 296 19.92 -5.11 -32.33
CA GLU A 296 18.87 -5.51 -33.27
C GLU A 296 18.49 -6.98 -33.09
N GLY A 297 17.18 -7.27 -33.06
CA GLY A 297 16.64 -8.62 -32.87
C GLY A 297 16.51 -9.09 -31.41
N GLU A 298 17.18 -8.46 -30.43
CA GLU A 298 17.13 -8.87 -29.02
C GLU A 298 15.74 -8.67 -28.40
N CYS A 299 15.03 -7.59 -28.74
CA CYS A 299 13.65 -7.38 -28.32
C CYS A 299 12.75 -8.52 -28.79
N ALA A 300 12.81 -8.91 -30.07
CA ALA A 300 11.98 -9.98 -30.62
C ALA A 300 12.27 -11.34 -29.95
N ARG A 301 13.56 -11.66 -29.75
CA ARG A 301 14.01 -12.86 -29.04
C ARG A 301 13.46 -12.92 -27.62
N MET A 302 13.61 -11.82 -26.87
CA MET A 302 13.11 -11.73 -25.50
C MET A 302 11.58 -11.75 -25.42
N TRP A 303 10.90 -11.10 -26.37
CA TRP A 303 9.45 -11.04 -26.44
C TRP A 303 8.84 -12.44 -26.49
N MET A 304 9.40 -13.34 -27.31
CA MET A 304 8.93 -14.73 -27.42
C MET A 304 9.05 -15.55 -26.12
N HIS A 305 10.00 -15.21 -25.24
CA HIS A 305 10.23 -15.92 -23.97
C HIS A 305 9.51 -15.30 -22.76
N MET A 306 8.86 -14.16 -22.92
CA MET A 306 8.11 -13.49 -21.86
C MET A 306 6.79 -14.22 -21.56
N ARG A 307 6.65 -14.73 -20.33
CA ARG A 307 5.43 -15.39 -19.84
C ARG A 307 4.37 -14.36 -19.45
N MET A 308 3.10 -14.69 -19.72
CA MET A 308 1.94 -13.88 -19.31
C MET A 308 1.72 -14.00 -17.81
N GLY A 309 1.87 -12.88 -17.07
CA GLY A 309 1.50 -12.79 -15.66
C GLY A 309 2.45 -11.94 -14.80
N GLY A 310 1.99 -10.76 -14.38
CA GLY A 310 2.50 -10.09 -13.17
C GLY A 310 2.74 -8.58 -13.23
N LEU A 311 2.87 -7.96 -14.40
CA LEU A 311 3.03 -6.50 -14.54
C LEU A 311 2.14 -5.97 -15.66
N GLY A 312 1.35 -4.93 -15.39
CA GLY A 312 0.36 -4.38 -16.32
C GLY A 312 -0.06 -2.94 -15.96
N MET A 313 -1.21 -2.50 -16.45
CA MET A 313 -1.71 -1.11 -16.31
C MET A 313 -1.80 -0.58 -14.86
N GLY A 314 -1.95 -1.44 -13.85
CA GLY A 314 -2.02 -1.06 -12.44
C GLY A 314 -0.73 -0.43 -11.91
N THR A 315 0.42 -0.96 -12.32
CA THR A 315 1.75 -0.54 -11.85
C THR A 315 2.13 0.85 -12.37
N LEU A 316 1.70 1.20 -13.59
CA LEU A 316 1.88 2.55 -14.18
C LEU A 316 1.08 3.63 -13.44
N HIS A 317 -0.14 3.32 -13.00
CA HIS A 317 -1.01 4.30 -12.33
C HIS A 317 -0.65 4.57 -10.87
N ILE A 318 -0.07 3.59 -10.16
CA ILE A 318 0.35 3.77 -8.76
C ILE A 318 1.52 4.75 -8.64
N GLN A 319 2.41 4.78 -9.64
CA GLN A 319 3.50 5.74 -9.70
C GLN A 319 3.02 7.21 -9.82
N HIS A 320 1.76 7.43 -10.23
CA HIS A 320 1.16 8.76 -10.40
C HIS A 320 0.24 9.20 -9.24
N HIS A 321 -0.23 8.26 -8.39
CA HIS A 321 -1.29 8.50 -7.38
C HIS A 321 -0.85 8.15 -5.95
N VAL A 322 0.12 8.91 -5.41
CA VAL A 322 0.79 8.59 -4.13
C VAL A 322 0.23 9.33 -2.90
N SER A 323 -0.84 10.11 -3.06
CA SER A 323 -1.44 10.88 -1.96
C SER A 323 -2.04 10.00 -0.86
N GLY A 324 -2.46 8.77 -1.20
CA GLY A 324 -3.12 7.85 -0.29
C GLY A 324 -4.56 8.20 0.06
N THR A 325 -5.18 9.15 -0.65
CA THR A 325 -6.59 9.49 -0.46
C THR A 325 -7.49 8.35 -0.97
N HIS A 326 -8.68 8.24 -0.39
CA HIS A 326 -9.68 7.26 -0.86
C HIS A 326 -10.04 7.46 -2.33
N TYR A 327 -9.98 8.70 -2.83
CA TYR A 327 -10.27 9.05 -4.22
C TYR A 327 -9.19 8.53 -5.19
N ASP A 328 -7.93 8.74 -4.85
CA ASP A 328 -6.80 8.36 -5.70
C ASP A 328 -6.64 6.84 -5.76
N ILE A 329 -6.88 6.17 -4.64
CA ILE A 329 -6.91 4.70 -4.60
C ILE A 329 -8.12 4.17 -5.37
N ALA A 330 -9.31 4.79 -5.27
CA ALA A 330 -10.45 4.42 -6.09
C ALA A 330 -10.18 4.58 -7.60
N ARG A 331 -9.30 5.50 -8.02
CA ARG A 331 -8.87 5.63 -9.42
C ARG A 331 -7.95 4.49 -9.84
N VAL A 332 -7.01 4.08 -8.99
CA VAL A 332 -6.14 2.91 -9.24
C VAL A 332 -7.00 1.66 -9.40
N VAL A 333 -7.92 1.43 -8.46
CA VAL A 333 -8.85 0.28 -8.46
C VAL A 333 -9.71 0.25 -9.73
N HIS A 334 -10.28 1.40 -10.12
CA HIS A 334 -11.07 1.50 -11.34
C HIS A 334 -10.23 1.13 -12.58
N HIS A 335 -8.99 1.58 -12.71
CA HIS A 335 -8.18 1.24 -13.87
C HIS A 335 -7.74 -0.21 -13.90
N MET A 336 -7.50 -0.80 -12.73
CA MET A 336 -7.15 -2.22 -12.64
C MET A 336 -8.33 -3.14 -12.98
N TYR A 337 -9.57 -2.71 -12.72
CA TYR A 337 -10.72 -3.62 -12.69
C TYR A 337 -11.96 -3.17 -13.46
N ARG A 338 -11.92 -2.07 -14.23
CA ARG A 338 -13.10 -1.51 -14.95
C ARG A 338 -13.82 -2.50 -15.88
N TYR A 339 -13.14 -3.54 -16.36
CA TYR A 339 -13.72 -4.56 -17.25
C TYR A 339 -14.16 -5.82 -16.52
N GLU A 340 -13.68 -6.02 -15.30
CA GLU A 340 -14.02 -7.17 -14.47
C GLU A 340 -15.11 -6.82 -13.47
N TYR A 341 -15.19 -5.57 -13.05
CA TYR A 341 -16.14 -5.07 -12.07
C TYR A 341 -16.76 -3.77 -12.55
N VAL A 342 -18.08 -3.78 -12.72
CA VAL A 342 -18.85 -2.57 -12.99
C VAL A 342 -19.78 -2.30 -11.82
N CYS A 343 -19.70 -1.10 -11.27
CA CYS A 343 -20.71 -0.64 -10.34
C CYS A 343 -21.89 -0.13 -11.15
N SER A 344 -22.97 -0.89 -11.23
CA SER A 344 -24.19 -0.43 -11.90
C SER A 344 -24.97 0.57 -11.06
N SER A 345 -24.72 0.59 -9.74
CA SER A 345 -25.34 1.52 -8.80
C SER A 345 -24.50 1.68 -7.55
N LEU A 346 -23.85 2.85 -7.41
CA LEU A 346 -23.13 3.26 -6.19
C LEU A 346 -24.08 3.38 -4.99
N ARG A 347 -25.37 3.64 -5.25
CA ARG A 347 -26.47 3.74 -4.29
C ARG A 347 -26.90 2.39 -3.71
N ASN A 348 -26.86 1.33 -4.52
CA ASN A 348 -27.33 -0.01 -4.14
C ASN A 348 -26.19 -0.99 -3.85
N ARG A 349 -24.93 -0.48 -3.80
CA ARG A 349 -23.69 -1.28 -3.82
C ARG A 349 -23.78 -2.43 -4.84
N THR A 350 -24.45 -2.20 -5.97
CA THR A 350 -24.70 -3.24 -6.96
C THR A 350 -23.50 -3.28 -7.88
N TRP A 351 -22.62 -4.22 -7.57
CA TRP A 351 -21.47 -4.52 -8.38
C TRP A 351 -21.80 -5.74 -9.21
N TYR A 352 -21.45 -5.70 -10.47
CA TYR A 352 -21.44 -6.88 -11.32
C TYR A 352 -20.00 -7.26 -11.57
N GLU A 353 -19.73 -8.55 -11.49
CA GLU A 353 -18.46 -9.14 -11.87
C GLU A 353 -18.62 -9.85 -13.20
N PHE A 354 -17.74 -9.55 -14.15
CA PHE A 354 -17.75 -10.19 -15.46
C PHE A 354 -17.09 -11.57 -15.35
N ARG A 355 -17.87 -12.64 -15.56
CA ARG A 355 -17.39 -14.04 -15.53
C ARG A 355 -18.04 -14.81 -16.68
N ASN A 356 -17.31 -15.70 -17.34
CA ASN A 356 -17.84 -16.57 -18.41
C ASN A 356 -18.67 -15.81 -19.48
N HIS A 357 -18.16 -14.67 -19.93
CA HIS A 357 -18.79 -13.78 -20.93
C HIS A 357 -20.13 -13.14 -20.49
N ARG A 358 -20.47 -13.14 -19.20
CA ARG A 358 -21.70 -12.52 -18.67
C ARG A 358 -21.42 -11.73 -17.39
N TRP A 359 -22.26 -10.73 -17.12
CA TRP A 359 -22.20 -9.97 -15.88
C TRP A 359 -22.98 -10.68 -14.77
N HIS A 360 -22.30 -11.02 -13.69
CA HIS A 360 -22.89 -11.69 -12.53
C HIS A 360 -23.00 -10.71 -11.36
N TYR A 361 -24.17 -10.65 -10.73
CA TYR A 361 -24.36 -9.85 -9.52
C TYR A 361 -23.37 -10.26 -8.42
N SER A 362 -22.67 -9.27 -7.86
CA SER A 362 -21.66 -9.42 -6.80
C SER A 362 -22.11 -8.65 -5.57
N ASP A 363 -22.57 -9.41 -4.58
CA ASP A 363 -23.14 -8.86 -3.35
C ASP A 363 -22.09 -8.06 -2.55
N SER A 364 -22.39 -6.79 -2.26
CA SER A 364 -21.51 -5.83 -1.58
C SER A 364 -20.08 -5.71 -2.16
N ALA A 365 -19.89 -6.05 -3.44
CA ALA A 365 -18.57 -6.12 -4.08
C ALA A 365 -17.59 -7.05 -3.33
N CYS A 366 -18.06 -8.14 -2.72
CA CYS A 366 -17.25 -9.00 -1.84
C CYS A 366 -15.94 -9.46 -2.51
N SER A 367 -16.01 -9.85 -3.79
CA SER A 367 -14.84 -10.23 -4.59
C SER A 367 -13.92 -9.04 -4.89
N LEU A 368 -14.45 -7.86 -5.21
CA LEU A 368 -13.66 -6.63 -5.36
C LEU A 368 -13.00 -6.20 -4.03
N ARG A 369 -13.71 -6.30 -2.89
CA ARG A 369 -13.15 -6.04 -1.54
C ARG A 369 -12.01 -6.98 -1.23
N LYS A 370 -12.15 -8.26 -1.58
CA LYS A 370 -11.08 -9.25 -1.48
C LYS A 370 -9.89 -8.80 -2.34
N ARG A 371 -10.14 -8.34 -3.58
CA ARG A 371 -9.10 -7.82 -4.48
C ARG A 371 -8.41 -6.54 -4.00
N LEU A 372 -9.12 -5.64 -3.31
CA LEU A 372 -8.53 -4.47 -2.65
C LEU A 372 -7.51 -4.89 -1.60
N SER A 373 -7.87 -5.84 -0.73
CA SER A 373 -7.00 -6.33 0.34
C SER A 373 -5.92 -7.32 -0.10
N THR A 374 -5.90 -7.71 -1.38
CA THR A 374 -4.95 -8.69 -1.93
C THR A 374 -4.19 -8.08 -3.09
N TYR A 375 -4.77 -7.99 -4.28
CA TYR A 375 -4.11 -7.52 -5.49
C TYR A 375 -3.72 -6.03 -5.44
N VAL A 376 -4.64 -5.13 -5.06
CA VAL A 376 -4.32 -3.70 -4.98
C VAL A 376 -3.35 -3.41 -3.85
N PHE A 377 -3.55 -4.07 -2.71
CA PHE A 377 -2.58 -4.10 -1.62
C PHE A 377 -1.18 -4.50 -2.11
N ASN A 378 -1.09 -5.58 -2.88
CA ASN A 378 0.17 -6.12 -3.37
C ASN A 378 0.86 -5.16 -4.34
N GLU A 379 0.14 -4.49 -5.23
CA GLU A 379 0.74 -3.50 -6.11
C GLU A 379 1.35 -2.31 -5.34
N TYR A 380 0.63 -1.78 -4.33
CA TYR A 380 1.17 -0.72 -3.47
C TYR A 380 2.37 -1.20 -2.63
N ALA A 381 2.33 -2.44 -2.14
CA ALA A 381 3.44 -3.05 -1.41
C ALA A 381 4.66 -3.30 -2.32
N GLN A 382 4.46 -3.69 -3.58
CA GLN A 382 5.53 -3.85 -4.56
C GLN A 382 6.16 -2.51 -4.94
N CYS A 383 5.37 -1.45 -5.11
CA CYS A 383 5.92 -0.10 -5.30
C CYS A 383 6.67 0.39 -4.06
N ALA A 384 6.21 0.08 -2.84
CA ALA A 384 6.93 0.41 -1.62
C ALA A 384 8.30 -0.32 -1.56
N LEU A 385 8.32 -1.61 -1.89
CA LEU A 385 9.55 -2.41 -1.99
C LEU A 385 10.53 -1.87 -3.04
N TYR A 386 10.02 -1.34 -4.16
CA TYR A 386 10.83 -0.69 -5.17
C TYR A 386 11.54 0.56 -4.62
N HIS A 387 10.81 1.44 -3.92
CA HIS A 387 11.40 2.61 -3.29
C HIS A 387 12.32 2.24 -2.13
N GLN A 388 12.04 1.15 -1.41
CA GLN A 388 12.95 0.60 -0.40
C GLN A 388 14.26 0.13 -1.05
N HIS A 389 14.18 -0.61 -2.16
CA HIS A 389 15.37 -1.07 -2.89
C HIS A 389 16.15 0.11 -3.48
N LYS A 390 15.48 1.17 -3.96
CA LYS A 390 16.14 2.42 -4.40
C LYS A 390 16.74 3.22 -3.25
N ALA A 391 16.14 3.19 -2.06
CA ALA A 391 16.73 3.82 -0.89
C ALA A 391 17.97 3.07 -0.37
N VAL A 392 18.04 1.76 -0.59
CA VAL A 392 19.19 0.94 -0.14
C VAL A 392 20.27 0.83 -1.23
N ASN A 393 19.88 0.87 -2.51
CA ASN A 393 20.75 0.54 -3.66
C ASN A 393 20.82 1.63 -4.74
N GLY A 394 20.21 2.80 -4.53
CA GLY A 394 20.23 3.94 -5.48
C GLY A 394 21.37 4.93 -5.21
N ASP A 395 21.54 5.92 -6.11
CA ASP A 395 22.63 6.90 -6.10
C ASP A 395 22.85 7.56 -4.73
N SER A 396 24.10 7.87 -4.39
CA SER A 396 24.60 8.39 -3.11
C SER A 396 24.12 9.81 -2.73
N GLU A 397 23.15 10.35 -3.47
CA GLU A 397 22.52 11.63 -3.18
C GLU A 397 21.56 11.48 -1.99
N GLN A 398 21.96 12.01 -0.81
CA GLN A 398 21.20 11.92 0.44
C GLN A 398 19.73 12.34 0.31
N GLU A 399 19.42 13.32 -0.54
CA GLU A 399 18.05 13.76 -0.81
C GLU A 399 17.24 12.75 -1.63
N ALA A 400 17.85 12.07 -2.61
CA ALA A 400 17.19 10.99 -3.35
C ALA A 400 16.90 9.78 -2.45
N GLN A 401 17.84 9.45 -1.57
CA GLN A 401 17.67 8.37 -0.60
C GLN A 401 16.52 8.67 0.38
N LYS A 402 16.51 9.88 0.96
CA LYS A 402 15.45 10.35 1.87
C LYS A 402 14.07 10.35 1.20
N ARG A 403 13.97 10.85 -0.04
CA ARG A 403 12.73 10.82 -0.84
C ARG A 403 12.22 9.39 -1.05
N ASN A 404 13.11 8.45 -1.34
CA ASN A 404 12.76 7.05 -1.54
C ASN A 404 12.30 6.36 -0.24
N VAL A 405 12.93 6.67 0.90
CA VAL A 405 12.47 6.18 2.22
C VAL A 405 11.08 6.74 2.57
N GLU A 406 10.87 8.05 2.40
CA GLU A 406 9.57 8.70 2.63
C GLU A 406 8.48 8.11 1.73
N MET A 407 8.79 7.89 0.47
CA MET A 407 7.87 7.28 -0.50
C MET A 407 7.52 5.83 -0.14
N CYS A 408 8.52 5.03 0.25
CA CYS A 408 8.32 3.67 0.76
C CYS A 408 7.36 3.65 1.96
N ASN A 409 7.61 4.50 2.96
CA ASN A 409 6.77 4.59 4.15
C ASN A 409 5.33 5.00 3.82
N LYS A 410 5.17 5.96 2.90
CA LYS A 410 3.86 6.43 2.45
C LYS A 410 3.07 5.34 1.71
N LEU A 411 3.72 4.62 0.79
CA LEU A 411 3.11 3.52 0.03
C LEU A 411 2.76 2.33 0.93
N ASN A 412 3.61 2.00 1.91
CA ASN A 412 3.31 0.98 2.92
C ASN A 412 2.13 1.38 3.81
N ALA A 413 2.04 2.64 4.22
CA ALA A 413 0.89 3.13 4.98
C ALA A 413 -0.42 3.05 4.17
N ILE A 414 -0.37 3.29 2.86
CA ILE A 414 -1.51 3.13 1.95
C ILE A 414 -1.89 1.65 1.80
N ALA A 415 -0.91 0.77 1.60
CA ALA A 415 -1.13 -0.67 1.54
C ALA A 415 -1.82 -1.17 2.82
N LEU A 416 -1.30 -0.83 4.01
CA LEU A 416 -1.89 -1.24 5.28
C LEU A 416 -3.34 -0.74 5.44
N LYS A 417 -3.65 0.48 4.99
CA LYS A 417 -5.04 1.00 4.97
C LYS A 417 -5.98 0.12 4.13
N LEU A 418 -5.53 -0.42 2.99
CA LEU A 418 -6.33 -1.33 2.13
C LEU A 418 -6.71 -2.66 2.79
N LYS A 419 -6.03 -3.06 3.88
CA LYS A 419 -6.43 -4.22 4.68
C LYS A 419 -7.64 -3.94 5.58
N THR A 420 -7.87 -2.68 5.95
CA THR A 420 -8.94 -2.29 6.88
C THR A 420 -10.31 -2.21 6.20
N THR A 421 -11.35 -2.71 6.87
CA THR A 421 -12.73 -2.73 6.35
C THR A 421 -13.27 -1.32 6.12
N ASN A 422 -13.09 -0.42 7.10
CA ASN A 422 -13.53 0.97 7.01
C ASN A 422 -12.94 1.73 5.81
N PHE A 423 -11.67 1.51 5.48
CA PHE A 423 -11.03 2.17 4.35
C PHE A 423 -11.51 1.62 3.01
N LYS A 424 -11.73 0.30 2.91
CA LYS A 424 -12.35 -0.34 1.74
C LYS A 424 -13.78 0.17 1.51
N ASP A 425 -14.57 0.29 2.57
CA ASP A 425 -15.93 0.84 2.50
C ASP A 425 -15.91 2.31 2.08
N ASN A 426 -14.87 3.05 2.47
CA ASN A 426 -14.69 4.43 2.10
C ASN A 426 -14.29 4.65 0.63
N ILE A 427 -13.60 3.68 0.02
CA ILE A 427 -13.23 3.66 -1.41
C ILE A 427 -14.46 3.37 -2.28
N ILE A 428 -15.47 2.69 -1.71
CA ILE A 428 -16.70 2.24 -2.37
C ILE A 428 -17.88 3.23 -2.15
N LYS A 429 -17.60 4.43 -1.60
CA LYS A 429 -18.50 5.26 -0.78
C LYS A 429 -19.91 5.61 -1.29
N GLU A 430 -20.79 5.62 -0.29
CA GLU A 430 -22.21 5.98 -0.26
C GLU A 430 -22.44 7.45 0.07
N ARG A 431 -23.65 7.95 -0.24
CA ARG A 431 -24.07 9.34 -0.11
C ARG A 431 -25.46 9.45 0.53
N PHE A 432 -25.61 10.45 1.39
CA PHE A 432 -26.85 10.91 2.02
C PHE A 432 -27.01 12.39 1.67
N HIS A 433 -28.09 12.75 0.97
CA HIS A 433 -28.32 14.15 0.61
C HIS A 433 -29.32 14.80 1.55
N ILE A 434 -29.03 16.03 1.93
CA ILE A 434 -29.94 16.92 2.64
C ILE A 434 -30.30 18.04 1.68
N TRP A 435 -31.58 18.25 1.40
CA TRP A 435 -32.09 19.24 0.47
C TRP A 435 -32.69 20.41 1.26
N MET A 436 -32.11 21.59 1.11
CA MET A 436 -32.33 22.77 1.96
C MET A 436 -32.88 23.98 1.19
N VAL A 437 -33.49 24.92 1.95
CA VAL A 437 -34.01 26.29 1.62
C VAL A 437 -35.52 26.49 1.84
N SER A 438 -35.91 27.71 2.25
CA SER A 438 -37.30 28.13 2.49
C SER A 438 -38.20 28.06 1.24
N GLY A 439 -39.51 28.13 1.47
CA GLY A 439 -40.57 27.76 0.51
C GLY A 439 -40.52 28.39 -0.88
N CYS A 440 -41.31 27.82 -1.81
CA CYS A 440 -41.41 28.19 -3.22
C CYS A 440 -40.12 28.02 -4.04
N ASN A 441 -39.38 26.92 -3.83
CA ASN A 441 -38.12 26.60 -4.54
C ASN A 441 -38.14 25.28 -5.33
N GLY A 442 -39.32 24.65 -5.47
CA GLY A 442 -39.47 23.43 -6.27
C GLY A 442 -38.95 22.14 -5.63
N LYS A 443 -38.55 22.13 -4.35
CA LYS A 443 -38.11 20.91 -3.64
C LYS A 443 -39.19 19.83 -3.62
N SER A 444 -40.39 20.18 -3.19
CA SER A 444 -41.52 19.22 -3.12
C SER A 444 -41.94 18.74 -4.51
N LEU A 445 -41.99 19.64 -5.50
CA LEU A 445 -42.28 19.29 -6.90
C LEU A 445 -41.21 18.37 -7.50
N SER A 446 -39.94 18.53 -7.12
CA SER A 446 -38.86 17.62 -7.56
C SER A 446 -39.06 16.20 -7.03
N VAL A 447 -39.50 16.06 -5.78
CA VAL A 447 -39.85 14.75 -5.20
C VAL A 447 -41.10 14.18 -5.87
N GLU A 448 -42.10 15.01 -6.16
CA GLU A 448 -43.31 14.59 -6.88
C GLU A 448 -42.99 14.09 -8.29
N LEU A 449 -42.10 14.77 -9.02
CA LEU A 449 -41.61 14.30 -10.31
C LEU A 449 -40.89 12.96 -10.18
N PHE A 450 -40.10 12.75 -9.12
CA PHE A 450 -39.44 11.46 -8.86
C PHE A 450 -40.46 10.36 -8.53
N ASP A 451 -41.49 10.67 -7.73
CA ASP A 451 -42.58 9.75 -7.40
C ASP A 451 -43.35 9.35 -8.67
N LYS A 452 -43.70 10.30 -9.54
CA LYS A 452 -44.37 10.02 -10.83
C LYS A 452 -43.48 9.24 -11.81
N ALA A 453 -42.18 9.57 -11.89
CA ALA A 453 -41.25 8.97 -12.84
C ALA A 453 -40.76 7.56 -12.43
N LEU A 454 -40.52 7.34 -11.14
CA LEU A 454 -40.00 6.08 -10.62
C LEU A 454 -41.12 5.17 -10.07
N GLY A 455 -42.32 5.71 -9.82
CA GLY A 455 -43.48 4.97 -9.36
C GLY A 455 -43.19 4.14 -8.11
N ASP A 456 -43.44 2.83 -8.22
CA ASP A 456 -43.22 1.87 -7.13
C ASP A 456 -41.77 1.70 -6.68
N TYR A 457 -40.83 2.43 -7.26
CA TYR A 457 -39.46 2.50 -6.76
C TYR A 457 -39.25 3.67 -5.78
N THR A 458 -40.26 4.46 -5.42
CA THR A 458 -40.13 5.47 -4.36
C THR A 458 -40.85 5.07 -3.07
N CYS A 459 -40.43 5.65 -1.95
CA CYS A 459 -41.14 5.59 -0.68
C CYS A 459 -40.87 6.85 0.17
N LYS A 460 -41.74 7.07 1.17
CA LYS A 460 -41.59 8.13 2.16
C LYS A 460 -41.35 7.49 3.53
N PHE A 461 -40.30 7.90 4.22
CA PHE A 461 -40.03 7.51 5.59
C PHE A 461 -40.48 8.63 6.54
N PRO A 462 -41.05 8.30 7.72
CA PRO A 462 -41.30 9.30 8.74
C PRO A 462 -39.96 9.84 9.27
N VAL A 463 -39.90 11.14 9.55
CA VAL A 463 -38.67 11.79 10.03
C VAL A 463 -38.17 11.19 11.36
N THR A 464 -39.09 10.72 12.18
CA THR A 464 -38.84 10.02 13.45
C THR A 464 -37.90 8.83 13.31
N LEU A 465 -37.84 8.19 12.13
CA LEU A 465 -36.90 7.12 11.83
C LEU A 465 -35.43 7.54 11.98
N LEU A 466 -35.13 8.81 11.68
CA LEU A 466 -33.78 9.37 11.80
C LEU A 466 -33.62 10.30 13.00
N THR A 467 -34.67 10.65 13.74
CA THR A 467 -34.57 11.62 14.85
C THR A 467 -34.84 11.03 16.23
N GLN A 468 -35.50 9.86 16.31
CA GLN A 468 -35.76 9.19 17.59
C GLN A 468 -34.68 8.17 17.98
N LYS A 469 -34.71 7.74 19.26
CA LYS A 469 -33.89 6.63 19.76
C LYS A 469 -34.31 5.32 19.08
N ARG A 470 -33.37 4.36 18.99
CA ARG A 470 -33.66 3.04 18.45
C ARG A 470 -34.83 2.40 19.22
N ALA A 471 -35.80 1.89 18.46
CA ALA A 471 -36.82 1.03 19.01
C ALA A 471 -36.21 -0.27 19.55
N ALA A 472 -36.90 -0.93 20.48
CA ALA A 472 -36.50 -2.24 20.98
C ALA A 472 -36.42 -3.27 19.82
N SER A 473 -35.57 -4.29 19.97
CA SER A 473 -35.32 -5.29 18.91
C SER A 473 -36.56 -6.09 18.47
N ASN A 474 -37.61 -6.12 19.30
CA ASN A 474 -38.89 -6.76 19.03
C ASN A 474 -39.98 -5.78 18.55
N ALA A 475 -39.69 -4.49 18.41
CA ALA A 475 -40.64 -3.51 17.94
C ALA A 475 -40.89 -3.66 16.43
N ALA A 476 -42.12 -3.39 16.00
CA ALA A 476 -42.46 -3.38 14.58
C ALA A 476 -41.74 -2.23 13.87
N THR A 477 -41.10 -2.52 12.74
CA THR A 477 -40.42 -1.57 11.85
C THR A 477 -41.02 -1.66 10.45
N SER A 478 -42.34 -1.51 10.40
CA SER A 478 -43.14 -1.75 9.20
C SER A 478 -42.82 -0.78 8.05
N GLU A 479 -42.29 0.39 8.35
CA GLU A 479 -41.83 1.40 7.38
C GLU A 479 -40.58 0.90 6.64
N ILE A 480 -39.60 0.37 7.38
CA ILE A 480 -38.38 -0.23 6.80
C ILE A 480 -38.78 -1.46 5.97
N ALA A 481 -39.67 -2.31 6.48
CA ALA A 481 -40.12 -3.51 5.76
C ALA A 481 -40.78 -3.17 4.42
N ARG A 482 -41.63 -2.12 4.37
CA ARG A 482 -42.30 -1.64 3.15
C ARG A 482 -41.33 -1.03 2.13
N ALA A 483 -40.19 -0.52 2.58
CA ALA A 483 -39.19 0.07 1.71
C ALA A 483 -38.33 -0.96 0.96
N LYS A 484 -38.44 -2.26 1.27
CA LYS A 484 -37.71 -3.32 0.57
C LYS A 484 -37.99 -3.25 -0.95
N GLY A 485 -36.93 -3.17 -1.76
CA GLY A 485 -37.05 -3.04 -3.22
C GLY A 485 -37.11 -1.60 -3.75
N ARG A 486 -37.41 -0.61 -2.89
CA ARG A 486 -37.51 0.80 -3.28
C ARG A 486 -36.14 1.38 -3.59
N ARG A 487 -36.06 2.21 -4.63
CA ARG A 487 -34.83 2.90 -5.06
C ARG A 487 -34.71 4.28 -4.48
N PHE A 488 -35.76 5.06 -4.28
CA PHE A 488 -35.70 6.40 -3.66
C PHE A 488 -36.53 6.46 -2.40
N ALA A 489 -35.98 7.10 -1.38
CA ALA A 489 -36.64 7.33 -0.12
C ALA A 489 -36.49 8.80 0.26
N CYS A 490 -37.56 9.46 0.67
CA CYS A 490 -37.49 10.80 1.21
C CYS A 490 -37.99 10.86 2.66
N LEU A 491 -37.37 11.75 3.44
CA LEU A 491 -37.86 12.20 4.74
C LEU A 491 -38.17 13.69 4.61
N GLN A 492 -39.24 14.15 5.23
CA GLN A 492 -39.65 15.55 5.15
C GLN A 492 -39.79 16.11 6.56
N GLU A 493 -39.29 17.34 6.74
CA GLU A 493 -39.62 18.26 7.83
C GLU A 493 -39.30 17.75 9.25
N PRO A 494 -38.00 17.59 9.60
CA PRO A 494 -37.62 17.52 11.00
C PRO A 494 -37.97 18.83 11.71
N SER A 495 -38.46 18.75 12.94
CA SER A 495 -38.65 19.91 13.81
C SER A 495 -37.30 20.61 14.06
N GLU A 496 -37.31 21.93 14.31
CA GLU A 496 -36.08 22.73 14.45
C GLU A 496 -35.10 22.19 15.50
N ASP A 497 -35.61 21.57 16.58
CA ASP A 497 -34.81 21.03 17.69
C ASP A 497 -34.39 19.55 17.54
N GLU A 498 -34.76 18.88 16.44
CA GLU A 498 -34.51 17.45 16.28
C GLU A 498 -33.05 17.14 15.88
N ARG A 499 -32.45 16.19 16.60
CA ARG A 499 -31.09 15.71 16.34
C ARG A 499 -31.12 14.45 15.48
N LEU A 500 -30.20 14.35 14.51
CA LEU A 500 -30.07 13.12 13.72
C LEU A 500 -29.44 11.98 14.55
N ASN A 501 -30.09 10.83 14.53
CA ASN A 501 -29.57 9.57 15.04
C ASN A 501 -28.52 9.03 14.07
N ILE A 502 -27.27 9.38 14.35
CA ILE A 502 -26.09 9.02 13.55
C ILE A 502 -25.94 7.51 13.36
N GLY A 503 -26.31 6.71 14.37
CA GLY A 503 -26.26 5.26 14.28
C GLY A 503 -27.23 4.71 13.24
N LEU A 504 -28.48 5.19 13.27
CA LEU A 504 -29.51 4.80 12.29
C LEU A 504 -29.23 5.38 10.90
N LEU A 505 -28.73 6.62 10.81
CA LEU A 505 -28.30 7.20 9.55
C LEU A 505 -27.23 6.33 8.88
N LYS A 506 -26.20 5.91 9.62
CA LYS A 506 -25.14 5.03 9.11
C LYS A 506 -25.67 3.65 8.71
N GLU A 507 -26.70 3.14 9.38
CA GLU A 507 -27.32 1.84 9.09
C GLU A 507 -28.24 1.90 7.86
N LEU A 508 -29.05 2.95 7.73
CA LEU A 508 -30.00 3.10 6.61
C LEU A 508 -29.32 3.60 5.33
N THR A 509 -28.16 4.24 5.46
CA THR A 509 -27.33 4.70 4.33
C THR A 509 -26.10 3.82 4.09
N GLY A 510 -25.75 2.98 5.07
CA GLY A 510 -24.74 1.96 4.95
C GLY A 510 -25.40 0.68 4.50
N GLY A 511 -25.14 0.25 3.27
CA GLY A 511 -25.72 -0.93 2.63
C GLY A 511 -25.28 -2.27 3.23
N ASP A 512 -25.22 -2.34 4.56
CA ASP A 512 -25.26 -3.55 5.35
C ASP A 512 -26.72 -4.02 5.46
N LYS A 513 -26.93 -5.24 5.91
CA LYS A 513 -28.29 -5.75 6.02
C LYS A 513 -29.02 -5.07 7.18
N VAL A 514 -30.28 -4.72 6.96
CA VAL A 514 -31.20 -4.24 7.99
C VAL A 514 -32.22 -5.31 8.28
N GLN A 515 -32.54 -5.49 9.56
CA GLN A 515 -33.64 -6.34 10.00
C GLN A 515 -34.92 -5.49 10.08
N ALA A 516 -36.00 -5.96 9.48
CA ALA A 516 -37.29 -5.29 9.51
C ALA A 516 -38.40 -6.25 9.93
N CYS A 517 -39.21 -5.82 10.88
CA CYS A 517 -40.32 -6.59 11.45
C CYS A 517 -41.63 -5.95 11.02
N ALA A 518 -42.32 -6.54 10.04
CA ALA A 518 -43.68 -6.13 9.70
C ALA A 518 -44.68 -6.68 10.73
N LEU A 519 -45.77 -5.95 10.96
CA LEU A 519 -46.87 -6.41 11.82
C LEU A 519 -47.39 -7.79 11.38
N TYR A 520 -47.46 -8.71 12.34
CA TYR A 520 -47.96 -10.09 12.15
C TYR A 520 -47.20 -10.92 11.11
N LYS A 521 -45.93 -10.59 10.83
CA LYS A 521 -45.06 -11.33 9.92
C LYS A 521 -43.72 -11.64 10.58
N GLU A 522 -43.06 -12.68 10.10
CA GLU A 522 -41.70 -13.00 10.52
C GLU A 522 -40.73 -11.86 10.14
N PRO A 523 -39.73 -11.55 10.99
CA PRO A 523 -38.69 -10.59 10.67
C PRO A 523 -37.99 -10.94 9.37
N VAL A 524 -37.83 -9.96 8.49
CA VAL A 524 -37.08 -10.10 7.24
C VAL A 524 -35.79 -9.32 7.31
N GLU A 525 -34.71 -9.95 6.87
CA GLU A 525 -33.41 -9.31 6.74
C GLU A 525 -33.17 -9.00 5.26
N PHE A 526 -32.83 -7.75 4.93
CA PHE A 526 -32.52 -7.38 3.55
C PHE A 526 -31.56 -6.18 3.50
N LYS A 527 -30.92 -5.98 2.34
CA LYS A 527 -30.03 -4.82 2.14
C LYS A 527 -30.84 -3.62 1.65
N PRO A 528 -30.70 -2.43 2.27
CA PRO A 528 -31.25 -1.19 1.74
C PRO A 528 -30.90 -1.00 0.26
N GLN A 529 -31.91 -0.73 -0.56
CA GLN A 529 -31.78 -0.52 -2.01
C GLN A 529 -32.12 0.90 -2.43
N TRP A 530 -32.30 1.77 -1.44
CA TRP A 530 -32.74 3.13 -1.63
C TRP A 530 -31.58 4.13 -1.52
N HIS A 531 -31.78 5.31 -2.10
CA HIS A 531 -31.08 6.51 -1.66
C HIS A 531 -32.03 7.33 -0.84
N ILE A 532 -31.50 7.91 0.22
CA ILE A 532 -32.26 8.75 1.13
C ILE A 532 -31.96 10.22 0.84
N ALA A 533 -33.02 11.01 0.69
CA ALA A 533 -32.98 12.46 0.73
C ALA A 533 -33.75 12.97 1.96
N LEU A 534 -33.13 13.82 2.77
CA LEU A 534 -33.81 14.56 3.84
C LEU A 534 -34.16 15.95 3.34
N LEU A 535 -35.44 16.27 3.26
CA LEU A 535 -35.94 17.60 2.92
C LEU A 535 -36.20 18.35 4.21
N CYS A 536 -35.53 19.49 4.39
CA CYS A 536 -35.74 20.33 5.56
C CYS A 536 -35.57 21.82 5.24
N ASN A 537 -36.18 22.64 6.08
CA ASN A 537 -36.02 24.10 6.04
C ASN A 537 -34.91 24.55 6.99
N HIS A 538 -34.76 23.84 8.11
CA HIS A 538 -33.71 24.02 9.10
C HIS A 538 -32.82 22.78 9.11
N LEU A 539 -31.50 22.98 9.19
CA LEU A 539 -30.55 21.87 9.21
C LEU A 539 -30.55 21.23 10.60
N PRO A 540 -30.78 19.91 10.72
CA PRO A 540 -30.74 19.26 12.03
C PRO A 540 -29.31 19.22 12.57
N HIS A 541 -29.13 19.04 13.87
CA HIS A 541 -27.79 18.97 14.46
C HIS A 541 -27.09 17.64 14.16
N VAL A 542 -25.81 17.69 13.76
CA VAL A 542 -24.91 16.55 13.52
C VAL A 542 -23.57 16.77 14.22
N PRO A 543 -23.07 15.85 15.06
CA PRO A 543 -21.78 16.02 15.73
C PRO A 543 -20.62 16.28 14.74
N SER A 544 -19.81 17.32 14.98
CA SER A 544 -18.72 17.76 14.09
C SER A 544 -17.55 16.76 13.97
N ASP A 545 -17.28 15.99 15.03
CA ASP A 545 -16.15 15.06 15.16
C ASP A 545 -16.34 13.72 14.42
N ASP A 546 -17.55 13.42 13.96
CA ASP A 546 -17.84 12.19 13.23
C ASP A 546 -17.56 12.34 11.73
N GLY A 547 -16.27 12.33 11.36
CA GLY A 547 -15.83 12.32 9.96
C GLY A 547 -16.44 11.16 9.14
N GLY A 548 -16.87 10.09 9.82
CA GLY A 548 -17.65 9.00 9.25
C GLY A 548 -19.01 9.45 8.70
N THR A 549 -19.65 10.42 9.31
CA THR A 549 -20.96 10.94 8.90
C THR A 549 -20.83 12.07 7.88
N TRP A 550 -19.91 13.01 8.11
CA TRP A 550 -19.66 14.14 7.19
C TRP A 550 -19.20 13.71 5.80
N ARG A 551 -18.51 12.57 5.68
CA ARG A 551 -18.17 11.98 4.37
C ARG A 551 -19.38 11.47 3.57
N ARG A 552 -20.53 11.28 4.22
CA ARG A 552 -21.78 10.78 3.62
C ARG A 552 -22.74 11.93 3.31
N ILE A 553 -22.78 12.96 4.14
CA ILE A 553 -23.68 14.11 3.99
C ILE A 553 -23.28 14.97 2.78
N ARG A 554 -24.27 15.37 1.98
CA ARG A 554 -24.17 16.44 0.98
C ARG A 554 -25.36 17.36 1.16
N VAL A 555 -25.10 18.63 1.48
CA VAL A 555 -26.14 19.65 1.59
C VAL A 555 -26.33 20.30 0.22
N VAL A 556 -27.51 20.12 -0.34
CA VAL A 556 -27.92 20.69 -1.63
C VAL A 556 -28.85 21.85 -1.34
N GLU A 557 -28.38 23.05 -1.63
CA GLU A 557 -29.14 24.28 -1.49
C GLU A 557 -29.98 24.53 -2.74
N PHE A 558 -31.30 24.64 -2.58
CA PHE A 558 -32.20 25.03 -3.67
C PHE A 558 -32.29 26.56 -3.71
N THR A 559 -31.38 27.18 -4.46
CA THR A 559 -31.22 28.63 -4.51
C THR A 559 -32.27 29.35 -5.36
N SER A 560 -32.98 28.62 -6.23
CA SER A 560 -34.04 29.16 -7.09
C SER A 560 -35.31 29.47 -6.29
N LYS A 561 -35.97 30.58 -6.60
CA LYS A 561 -37.26 30.96 -6.02
C LYS A 561 -38.27 31.25 -7.12
N PHE A 562 -39.46 30.66 -7.03
CA PHE A 562 -40.53 30.84 -8.00
C PHE A 562 -41.56 31.83 -7.44
N VAL A 563 -41.71 32.98 -8.09
CA VAL A 563 -42.52 34.12 -7.65
C VAL A 563 -43.28 34.74 -8.82
N GLU A 564 -44.35 35.48 -8.56
CA GLU A 564 -45.12 36.14 -9.63
C GLU A 564 -44.30 37.19 -10.40
N PHE A 565 -43.48 37.96 -9.69
CA PHE A 565 -42.70 39.07 -10.25
C PHE A 565 -41.21 38.95 -9.88
N PRO A 566 -40.42 38.23 -10.68
CA PRO A 566 -38.99 38.06 -10.45
C PRO A 566 -38.23 39.39 -10.52
N LYS A 567 -37.39 39.66 -9.52
CA LYS A 567 -36.50 40.84 -9.45
C LYS A 567 -35.03 40.46 -9.32
N ASN A 568 -34.74 39.31 -8.73
CA ASN A 568 -33.38 38.82 -8.50
C ASN A 568 -32.96 37.76 -9.53
N ALA A 569 -31.65 37.55 -9.69
CA ALA A 569 -31.10 36.60 -10.67
C ALA A 569 -31.51 35.13 -10.43
N ASN A 570 -31.87 34.79 -9.20
CA ASN A 570 -32.34 33.45 -8.79
C ASN A 570 -33.86 33.35 -8.67
N GLU A 571 -34.60 34.39 -9.06
CA GLU A 571 -36.06 34.39 -9.08
C GLU A 571 -36.59 34.06 -10.49
N PHE A 572 -37.62 33.23 -10.54
CA PHE A 572 -38.25 32.75 -11.77
C PHE A 572 -39.77 32.93 -11.68
N PRO A 573 -40.47 33.15 -12.80
CA PRO A 573 -41.92 33.27 -12.78
C PRO A 573 -42.54 31.95 -12.28
N ILE A 574 -43.52 32.06 -11.37
CA ILE A 574 -44.24 30.90 -10.85
C ILE A 574 -45.22 30.35 -11.89
N ASP A 575 -45.26 29.03 -12.03
CA ASP A 575 -46.24 28.31 -12.85
C ASP A 575 -47.15 27.51 -11.92
N LEU A 576 -48.41 27.92 -11.82
CA LEU A 576 -49.40 27.31 -10.93
C LEU A 576 -49.91 25.96 -11.44
N GLU A 577 -49.75 25.68 -12.74
CA GLU A 577 -50.18 24.43 -13.40
C GLU A 577 -49.04 23.40 -13.47
N LEU A 578 -47.88 23.72 -12.87
CA LEU A 578 -46.67 22.91 -13.00
C LEU A 578 -46.85 21.46 -12.51
N SER A 579 -47.64 21.24 -11.45
CA SER A 579 -47.93 19.90 -10.91
C SER A 579 -48.69 19.03 -11.92
N GLU A 580 -49.64 19.61 -12.67
CA GLU A 580 -50.41 18.90 -13.69
C GLU A 580 -49.51 18.49 -14.87
N LYS A 581 -48.59 19.38 -15.27
CA LYS A 581 -47.61 19.12 -16.34
C LYS A 581 -46.64 17.99 -16.01
N LEU A 582 -46.39 17.69 -14.73
CA LEU A 582 -45.47 16.61 -14.35
C LEU A 582 -45.91 15.24 -14.86
N ASP A 583 -47.22 15.02 -15.09
CA ASP A 583 -47.71 13.75 -15.62
C ASP A 583 -47.27 13.47 -17.05
N GLU A 584 -47.08 14.51 -17.86
CA GLU A 584 -46.52 14.42 -19.21
C GLU A 584 -44.99 14.43 -19.20
N TRP A 585 -44.37 14.92 -18.12
CA TRP A 585 -42.91 15.09 -18.03
C TRP A 585 -42.19 13.88 -17.46
N LYS A 586 -42.91 12.95 -16.81
CA LYS A 586 -42.31 11.78 -16.18
C LYS A 586 -41.57 10.87 -17.18
N GLU A 587 -42.12 10.61 -18.38
CA GLU A 587 -41.44 9.81 -19.40
C GLU A 587 -40.25 10.55 -20.03
N PRO A 588 -40.37 11.82 -20.48
CA PRO A 588 -39.21 12.61 -20.94
C PRO A 588 -38.11 12.73 -19.88
N PHE A 589 -38.47 12.93 -18.61
CA PHE A 589 -37.52 13.01 -17.51
C PHE A 589 -36.76 11.69 -17.34
N MET A 590 -37.45 10.54 -17.38
CA MET A 590 -36.76 9.24 -17.34
C MET A 590 -35.84 9.04 -18.54
N SER A 591 -36.27 9.45 -19.73
CA SER A 591 -35.42 9.41 -20.93
C SER A 591 -34.15 10.25 -20.73
N LEU A 592 -34.28 11.47 -20.20
CA LEU A 592 -33.17 12.35 -19.88
C LEU A 592 -32.22 11.73 -18.86
N LEU A 593 -32.73 11.10 -17.80
CA LEU A 593 -31.90 10.40 -16.82
C LEU A 593 -31.12 9.25 -17.44
N ILE A 594 -31.73 8.47 -18.34
CA ILE A 594 -31.07 7.38 -19.07
C ILE A 594 -29.99 7.94 -20.01
N GLU A 595 -30.28 9.02 -20.71
CA GLU A 595 -29.31 9.69 -21.58
C GLU A 595 -28.12 10.23 -20.78
N TYR A 596 -28.38 10.94 -19.68
CA TYR A 596 -27.33 11.44 -18.78
C TYR A 596 -26.52 10.30 -18.18
N TYR A 597 -27.16 9.18 -17.86
CA TYR A 597 -26.44 7.98 -17.45
C TYR A 597 -25.47 7.51 -18.56
N LYS A 598 -25.95 7.33 -19.79
CA LYS A 598 -25.14 6.82 -20.91
C LYS A 598 -24.04 7.78 -21.36
N THR A 599 -24.33 9.08 -21.43
CA THR A 599 -23.45 10.09 -22.04
C THR A 599 -22.50 10.72 -21.05
N ARG A 600 -22.93 10.92 -19.80
CA ARG A 600 -22.16 11.63 -18.77
C ARG A 600 -21.66 10.70 -17.68
N TYR A 601 -22.57 9.95 -17.04
CA TYR A 601 -22.24 9.14 -15.86
C TYR A 601 -21.40 7.90 -16.15
N ALA A 602 -21.77 7.11 -17.17
CA ALA A 602 -21.10 5.86 -17.51
C ALA A 602 -19.70 6.10 -18.11
N LYS A 603 -19.48 7.27 -18.73
CA LYS A 603 -18.22 7.63 -19.42
C LYS A 603 -17.28 8.45 -18.54
N LYS A 604 -17.79 9.25 -17.59
CA LYS A 604 -17.01 10.13 -16.71
C LYS A 604 -17.60 10.12 -15.30
N LYS A 605 -16.76 10.26 -14.27
CA LYS A 605 -17.25 10.41 -12.88
C LYS A 605 -18.03 11.73 -12.73
N ILE A 606 -19.16 11.71 -12.03
CA ILE A 606 -19.80 12.96 -11.56
C ILE A 606 -18.84 13.62 -10.57
N LYS A 607 -18.34 14.81 -10.94
CA LYS A 607 -17.69 15.72 -9.99
C LYS A 607 -18.78 16.36 -9.14
N GLU A 608 -18.60 16.33 -7.83
CA GLU A 608 -19.51 17.02 -6.90
C GLU A 608 -19.42 18.54 -7.15
N PRO A 609 -20.55 19.25 -7.27
CA PRO A 609 -20.53 20.69 -7.50
C PRO A 609 -19.85 21.43 -6.35
N ASP A 610 -19.02 22.41 -6.67
CA ASP A 610 -18.25 23.15 -5.67
C ASP A 610 -19.18 23.93 -4.70
N ALA A 611 -20.35 24.38 -5.18
CA ALA A 611 -21.39 24.99 -4.35
C ALA A 611 -21.95 24.04 -3.27
N VAL A 612 -22.24 22.78 -3.64
CA VAL A 612 -22.71 21.74 -2.69
C VAL A 612 -21.63 21.44 -1.65
N LEU A 613 -20.36 21.39 -2.08
CA LEU A 613 -19.23 21.18 -1.17
C LEU A 613 -19.05 22.36 -0.21
N ALA A 614 -19.24 23.59 -0.68
CA ALA A 614 -19.17 24.79 0.15
C ALA A 614 -20.28 24.80 1.21
N CYS A 615 -21.53 24.62 0.81
CA CYS A 615 -22.67 24.54 1.72
C CYS A 615 -22.51 23.42 2.76
N THR A 616 -21.98 22.25 2.34
CA THR A 616 -21.71 21.14 3.26
C THR A 616 -20.61 21.48 4.29
N ARG A 617 -19.55 22.21 3.87
CA ARG A 617 -18.48 22.64 4.80
C ARG A 617 -18.98 23.69 5.78
N GLU A 618 -19.82 24.62 5.34
CA GLU A 618 -20.45 25.61 6.19
C GLU A 618 -21.35 24.95 7.24
N TYR A 619 -22.19 24.01 6.82
CA TYR A 619 -22.99 23.20 7.74
C TYR A 619 -22.12 22.44 8.75
N GLN A 620 -20.98 21.87 8.32
CA GLN A 620 -20.03 21.22 9.23
C GLN A 620 -19.42 22.19 10.23
N LYS A 621 -19.01 23.38 9.78
CA LYS A 621 -18.46 24.44 10.64
C LYS A 621 -19.47 24.89 11.69
N ASN A 622 -20.73 25.10 11.29
CA ASN A 622 -21.81 25.54 12.18
C ASN A 622 -22.20 24.47 13.22
N ASN A 623 -21.74 23.23 13.08
CA ASN A 623 -21.89 22.18 14.09
C ASN A 623 -20.64 21.96 14.94
N ASP A 624 -19.55 22.70 14.69
CA ASP A 624 -18.30 22.62 15.43
C ASP A 624 -18.26 23.61 16.60
N HIS A 625 -19.11 23.33 17.60
CA HIS A 625 -19.27 24.16 18.79
C HIS A 625 -17.98 24.32 19.61
N PHE A 626 -17.00 23.42 19.44
CA PHE A 626 -15.70 23.55 20.09
C PHE A 626 -14.79 24.57 19.40
N ALA A 627 -14.82 24.63 18.06
CA ALA A 627 -14.14 25.68 17.31
C ALA A 627 -14.74 27.04 17.63
N ASP A 628 -16.08 27.12 17.65
CA ASP A 628 -16.79 28.35 18.00
C ASP A 628 -16.49 28.80 19.43
N PHE A 629 -16.43 27.87 20.39
CA PHE A 629 -15.95 28.16 21.74
C PHE A 629 -14.54 28.75 21.76
N VAL A 630 -13.58 28.18 21.04
CA VAL A 630 -12.21 28.71 21.00
C VAL A 630 -12.18 30.11 20.37
N ASP A 631 -12.90 30.31 19.26
CA ASP A 631 -12.92 31.58 18.54
C ASP A 631 -13.62 32.70 19.31
N THR A 632 -14.65 32.37 20.09
CA THR A 632 -15.48 33.35 20.83
C THR A 632 -15.03 33.55 22.28
N CYS A 633 -14.56 32.51 22.96
CA CYS A 633 -14.32 32.49 24.40
C CYS A 633 -12.85 32.55 24.76
N ILE A 634 -11.95 32.16 23.85
CA ILE A 634 -10.51 32.08 24.13
C ILE A 634 -9.79 33.18 23.33
N GLN A 635 -8.79 33.79 23.95
CA GLN A 635 -7.94 34.79 23.30
C GLN A 635 -6.47 34.44 23.49
N LYS A 636 -5.65 34.80 22.50
CA LYS A 636 -4.20 34.68 22.56
C LYS A 636 -3.63 35.90 23.28
N THR A 637 -2.75 35.66 24.25
CA THR A 637 -2.15 36.69 25.11
C THR A 637 -0.62 36.63 25.07
N SER A 638 0.04 37.50 25.85
CA SER A 638 1.49 37.42 26.08
C SER A 638 1.91 36.05 26.63
N PRO A 639 3.20 35.65 26.52
CA PRO A 639 3.71 34.37 27.03
C PRO A 639 3.50 34.13 28.54
N SER A 640 3.17 35.19 29.29
CA SER A 640 2.81 35.16 30.71
C SER A 640 1.35 34.80 30.99
N GLY A 641 0.46 34.89 30.00
CA GLY A 641 -0.94 34.50 30.15
C GLY A 641 -1.08 32.99 30.19
N VAL A 642 -1.86 32.49 31.14
CA VAL A 642 -2.07 31.06 31.37
C VAL A 642 -3.56 30.76 31.41
N LEU A 643 -4.03 29.93 30.48
CA LEU A 643 -5.38 29.40 30.49
C LEU A 643 -5.37 28.05 31.23
N ARG A 644 -6.01 27.99 32.39
CA ARG A 644 -6.18 26.74 33.14
C ARG A 644 -7.37 25.96 32.60
N MET A 645 -7.26 24.65 32.57
CA MET A 645 -8.33 23.77 32.10
C MET A 645 -9.56 23.84 33.01
N SER A 646 -9.41 24.12 34.32
CA SER A 646 -10.53 24.46 35.20
C SER A 646 -11.35 25.64 34.68
N ASP A 647 -10.66 26.70 34.30
CA ASP A 647 -11.24 28.00 33.95
C ASP A 647 -11.85 27.91 32.55
N ALA A 648 -11.14 27.29 31.61
CA ALA A 648 -11.66 26.98 30.27
C ALA A 648 -12.92 26.11 30.33
N PHE A 649 -12.97 25.10 31.21
CA PHE A 649 -14.16 24.26 31.36
C PHE A 649 -15.31 24.95 32.10
N SER A 650 -15.01 25.89 33.00
CA SER A 650 -16.02 26.74 33.63
C SER A 650 -16.64 27.68 32.61
N GLU A 651 -15.82 28.37 31.83
CA GLU A 651 -16.25 29.25 30.76
C GLU A 651 -17.05 28.49 29.69
N PHE A 652 -16.61 27.31 29.28
CA PHE A 652 -17.34 26.45 28.33
C PHE A 652 -18.76 26.14 28.83
N ARG A 653 -18.92 25.87 30.12
CA ARG A 653 -20.23 25.60 30.71
C ARG A 653 -21.11 26.85 30.76
N SER A 654 -20.54 28.01 31.06
CA SER A 654 -21.27 29.28 31.02
C SER A 654 -21.69 29.58 29.60
N TRP A 655 -20.77 29.56 28.63
CA TRP A 655 -21.03 29.81 27.22
C TRP A 655 -22.14 28.92 26.64
N VAL A 656 -22.10 27.61 26.88
CA VAL A 656 -23.15 26.70 26.38
C VAL A 656 -24.53 27.07 26.91
N LYS A 657 -24.60 27.56 28.14
CA LYS A 657 -25.85 27.94 28.80
C LYS A 657 -26.31 29.34 28.38
N ASP A 658 -25.40 30.31 28.41
CA ASP A 658 -25.70 31.74 28.23
C ASP A 658 -26.00 32.05 26.75
N ASP A 659 -25.30 31.39 25.82
CA ASP A 659 -25.49 31.57 24.38
C ASP A 659 -26.47 30.55 23.77
N ASN A 660 -27.16 29.75 24.61
CA ASN A 660 -28.11 28.70 24.20
C ASN A 660 -27.56 27.73 23.14
N ILE A 661 -26.30 27.32 23.28
CA ILE A 661 -25.66 26.42 22.33
C ILE A 661 -26.33 25.04 22.42
N PRO A 662 -26.83 24.45 21.31
CA PRO A 662 -27.67 23.25 21.33
C PRO A 662 -26.84 21.96 21.49
N ILE A 663 -25.92 21.93 22.45
CA ILE A 663 -25.09 20.77 22.81
C ILE A 663 -25.29 20.33 24.25
N ARG A 664 -25.12 19.03 24.50
CA ARG A 664 -24.96 18.57 25.88
C ARG A 664 -23.52 18.83 26.30
N VAL A 665 -23.33 19.49 27.45
CA VAL A 665 -21.99 19.75 28.01
C VAL A 665 -21.18 18.44 28.08
N PRO A 666 -20.07 18.32 27.33
CA PRO A 666 -19.19 17.15 27.33
C PRO A 666 -18.41 17.03 28.64
N LYS A 667 -17.72 15.90 28.85
CA LYS A 667 -16.86 15.74 30.04
C LYS A 667 -15.62 16.65 29.90
N LYS A 668 -15.08 17.14 31.03
CA LYS A 668 -13.85 17.98 31.06
C LYS A 668 -12.71 17.38 30.23
N LYS A 669 -12.53 16.05 30.25
CA LYS A 669 -11.50 15.33 29.47
C LYS A 669 -11.70 15.44 27.95
N ASP A 670 -12.93 15.52 27.46
CA ASP A 670 -13.22 15.60 26.03
C ASP A 670 -12.98 17.03 25.52
N VAL A 671 -13.37 18.04 26.31
CA VAL A 671 -13.02 19.45 26.05
C VAL A 671 -11.49 19.64 26.05
N GLN A 672 -10.79 19.03 27.01
CA GLN A 672 -9.33 19.10 27.09
C GLN A 672 -8.65 18.52 25.84
N LYS A 673 -9.06 17.34 25.36
CA LYS A 673 -8.51 16.75 24.13
C LYS A 673 -8.64 17.67 22.92
N TYR A 674 -9.73 18.41 22.84
CA TYR A 674 -9.94 19.39 21.79
C TYR A 674 -8.98 20.58 21.94
N LEU A 675 -8.86 21.14 23.14
CA LEU A 675 -7.96 22.26 23.43
C LEU A 675 -6.48 21.89 23.24
N ASP A 676 -6.07 20.66 23.56
CA ASP A 676 -4.72 20.13 23.28
C ASP A 676 -4.39 20.20 21.77
N HIS A 677 -5.39 19.96 20.92
CA HIS A 677 -5.24 20.05 19.47
C HIS A 677 -5.30 21.51 18.98
N ALA A 678 -6.19 22.32 19.52
CA ALA A 678 -6.41 23.70 19.06
C ALA A 678 -5.35 24.69 19.56
N LEU A 679 -4.88 24.54 20.80
CA LEU A 679 -3.97 25.47 21.48
C LEU A 679 -2.52 24.95 21.59
N GLY A 680 -2.32 23.64 21.33
CA GLY A 680 -1.01 22.99 21.40
C GLY A 680 -0.73 22.26 22.72
N LYS A 681 0.51 21.79 22.91
CA LYS A 681 0.88 20.95 24.05
C LYS A 681 0.68 21.69 25.39
N PRO A 682 -0.13 21.15 26.32
CA PRO A 682 -0.29 21.76 27.64
C PRO A 682 0.91 21.51 28.55
N SER A 683 1.01 22.31 29.62
CA SER A 683 1.89 22.08 30.76
C SER A 683 1.08 21.73 32.01
N MET A 684 1.71 21.10 32.99
CA MET A 684 1.11 20.85 34.32
C MET A 684 1.64 21.89 35.30
N GLU A 685 0.75 22.63 35.96
CA GLU A 685 1.10 23.58 37.02
C GLU A 685 0.09 23.42 38.17
N ASN A 686 0.59 23.19 39.39
CA ASN A 686 -0.22 23.03 40.61
C ASN A 686 -1.37 22.01 40.49
N GLY A 687 -1.17 20.93 39.72
CA GLY A 687 -2.14 19.85 39.56
C GLY A 687 -3.26 20.11 38.54
N ASP A 688 -3.24 21.23 37.82
CA ASP A 688 -4.15 21.48 36.68
C ASP A 688 -3.38 21.57 35.36
N VAL A 689 -4.10 21.34 34.28
CA VAL A 689 -3.61 21.39 32.90
C VAL A 689 -3.68 22.83 32.41
N CYS A 690 -2.59 23.37 31.89
CA CYS A 690 -2.43 24.78 31.55
C CYS A 690 -1.95 24.97 30.10
N TYR A 691 -2.50 25.98 29.43
CA TYR A 691 -2.07 26.42 28.09
C TYR A 691 -1.45 27.82 28.18
N ARG A 692 -0.15 27.94 27.85
CA ARG A 692 0.58 29.22 27.90
C ARG A 692 0.32 30.07 26.66
N GLY A 693 0.22 31.39 26.85
CA GLY A 693 -0.07 32.35 25.79
C GLY A 693 -1.55 32.47 25.46
N PHE A 694 -2.45 32.00 26.35
CA PHE A 694 -3.90 32.07 26.17
C PHE A 694 -4.58 32.48 27.48
N SER A 695 -5.76 33.11 27.37
CA SER A 695 -6.68 33.35 28.49
C SER A 695 -8.14 33.28 28.03
N VAL A 696 -9.07 33.24 28.98
CA VAL A 696 -10.48 33.48 28.69
C VAL A 696 -10.64 34.93 28.21
N ARG A 697 -11.45 35.14 27.17
CA ARG A 697 -11.81 36.45 26.65
C ARG A 697 -12.78 37.12 27.61
N ASP A 698 -12.55 38.39 27.90
CA ASP A 698 -13.45 39.16 28.76
C ASP A 698 -14.72 39.50 27.96
N ARG A 699 -15.81 38.79 28.25
CA ARG A 699 -17.11 39.01 27.63
C ARG A 699 -17.90 39.91 28.56
N GLY A 700 -17.82 41.23 28.31
CA GLY A 700 -18.49 42.22 29.15
C GLY A 700 -19.95 41.85 29.42
N GLY A 701 -20.23 41.41 30.65
CA GLY A 701 -21.54 40.99 31.15
C GLY A 701 -21.61 41.27 32.65
N GLY A 702 -22.56 42.12 33.03
CA GLY A 702 -22.60 42.81 34.32
C GLY A 702 -22.64 41.94 35.59
N PHE A 703 -22.04 42.50 36.64
CA PHE A 703 -22.05 42.10 38.05
C PHE A 703 -23.31 41.36 38.53
N SER A 704 -23.09 40.34 39.37
CA SER A 704 -23.87 40.21 40.60
C SER A 704 -22.96 39.85 41.79
N ASN A 705 -22.77 40.84 42.65
CA ASN A 705 -22.28 40.70 44.02
C ASN A 705 -23.23 39.81 44.84
N LYS A 706 -22.71 38.75 45.45
CA LYS A 706 -23.10 38.21 46.77
C LYS A 706 -21.88 37.41 47.24
N GLY A 707 -21.27 37.60 48.40
CA GLY A 707 -21.59 38.29 49.64
C GLY A 707 -20.70 37.60 50.68
N GLY A 708 -19.99 38.37 51.51
CA GLY A 708 -19.09 37.83 52.51
C GLY A 708 -19.81 36.91 53.51
N ALA A 709 -19.08 35.92 54.00
CA ALA A 709 -19.37 35.27 55.25
C ALA A 709 -18.03 35.04 55.95
N ASP A 710 -17.84 35.83 57.01
CA ASP A 710 -16.85 35.65 58.05
C ASP A 710 -16.93 34.22 58.63
N TYR A 711 -15.76 33.66 58.94
CA TYR A 711 -15.63 32.53 59.85
C TYR A 711 -15.40 33.09 61.24
N ASP A 712 -16.38 32.95 62.12
CA ASP A 712 -16.19 32.76 63.56
C ASP A 712 -16.96 31.49 63.95
N ASP A 713 -16.24 30.61 64.66
CA ASP A 713 -16.58 29.29 65.25
C ASP A 713 -16.93 28.08 64.36
#